data_AF-A0A1H3VH36-F1
#
_entry.id   AF-A0A1H3VH36-F1
#
_cell.length_a   1.000
_cell.length_b   1.000
_cell.length_c   1.000
_cell.angle_alpha   90.00
_cell.angle_beta   90.00
_cell.angle_gamma   90.00
#
_symmetry.space_group_name_H-M   'P 1'
#
loop_
_entity.id
_entity.type
_entity.pdbx_description
1 polymer ?
#
loop_
_entity_poly.entity_id
_entity_poly.type
_entity_poly.pdbx_seq_one_letter_code
_entity_poly.pdbx_strand_id
1 'polypeptide(L)'
;MNKSPLVSIIIPAKEPRYFELALLSATLQDYDNVEIIVHDASADTLIESAVYKATDASRHTIRYFRSESLDVSEYDLCAKSLMHAEGKYINFLSDSDVLREDHIRLLTAVLEEDDRVVFSSSRRRRIDGEGQILNDIAETAYPFSGNVQIRGKNVIDYLTRYATNFIGELSCVLLRQEMLSPKTMFTLNGVKLHYTAPLAFYLSLLRDGDFAMLSEPLTDRRVPAERVDGSISGPEFQEQAVYFREVQNSIFFSPDVKNPDLLEVADLDQKEHFYPFDLKEGMKTALKGKPEENTTPNWIASRYPTASESVLIKEYLGQHLEGREFGILIMDTEGDEEKLKATVESLETIESDGVLLKRIILTSSSEIAARFPSCTVREIRQEILVRTINDVVREQTFDWLMLVQAGEIFTAGGLLMTSLGLVTAQGCSAIYGDELLYGKDGQLGLSCRPDFNLDYLLSLPAVMTRHWLFNRELFLSLGGFDSKHASCMELEYILRLIEQQGMGSIGHLAEFLTISDELSISTHEGEIAVLERHLQRRGYEAGKAVATLPGHYRMIYGHQETPLVSIIIPTKDQLPVLVACVTSLLEKTRYPNYELLIVDNNSETHEAKAWLDGVAKVDPNRIRVIRYPHPFNYSAINNMAAEQARGDYLLLLNNDTAVVQPDWLDNMLNHALRPEVGIVGAKLVYPDGRIQHGGVILGLRGPAEHPFNGDPMDEPGYMQRLKVDQNYSVVTAACLMIRKSVYQQVNGLDEEAFKVSYNDVDLCLKVREAGYLTVWTPFATVMHEGSVSQKKVDTAAQEAKRKRFQGEQMAMYEKWLPVIARDPAYNINLSLNGRGFEVEPDAGLIWRPLTWRPLPVVMAHMSDQTGCGHYRIIKPFNALKDANMIDGKLSNVYLNTPTLARYEPEVLVLQKQVSAYFHDWIERISKLSNTFKVYELDDYLPNIPLKSVHRAGLPKDALKAMRKSLGFMDRFVVSTQPMAEAFAGLHDRIHVVENRLPVEWWSNLSSLRRQGKKPRVGWGGGSSHTGDLELIADIVRDLADDVEWVFFGMCPEKLRPYIHEFHKGVDIDFYPQKLASLNLDLALAPLEENIFNRCKSNLRLLEYGACGYPVICTDIEPYQCDLPVTRVRNRYKDWMDAIRMHLADLDATARMGDELRQAVYRDWMLSGDNLLLWQKAWLPD
;
A
#
# COMPACT_ATOMS: atom_id res chain seq x y z
N MET A 1 6.08 26.17 44.66
CA MET A 1 5.61 25.47 43.46
C MET A 1 4.54 26.34 42.84
N ASN A 2 4.82 26.98 41.70
CA ASN A 2 3.75 27.63 40.94
C ASN A 2 2.82 26.51 40.46
N LYS A 3 1.52 26.61 40.78
CA LYS A 3 0.54 25.67 40.24
C LYS A 3 0.55 25.78 38.72
N SER A 4 0.61 24.65 38.02
CA SER A 4 0.45 24.59 36.57
C SER A 4 -0.85 25.30 36.15
N PRO A 5 -0.90 26.03 35.03
CA PRO A 5 -2.10 26.75 34.61
C PRO A 5 -3.28 25.79 34.42
N LEU A 6 -4.50 26.22 34.80
CA LEU A 6 -5.72 25.43 34.64
C LEU A 6 -6.07 25.30 33.15
N VAL A 7 -6.41 24.10 32.72
CA VAL A 7 -6.91 23.81 31.37
C VAL A 7 -8.35 23.33 31.45
N SER A 8 -9.26 23.96 30.71
CA SER A 8 -10.64 23.48 30.57
C SER A 8 -10.79 22.65 29.30
N ILE A 9 -11.09 21.36 29.45
CA ILE A 9 -11.51 20.49 28.35
C ILE A 9 -13.02 20.59 28.23
N ILE A 10 -13.52 21.12 27.12
CA ILE A 10 -14.94 21.32 26.87
C ILE A 10 -15.43 20.27 25.87
N ILE A 11 -16.41 19.46 26.26
CA ILE A 11 -17.03 18.43 25.42
C ILE A 11 -18.46 18.87 25.04
N PRO A 12 -18.68 19.42 23.83
CA PRO A 12 -20.02 19.67 23.29
C PRO A 12 -20.69 18.33 22.91
N ALA A 13 -21.48 17.76 23.82
CA ALA A 13 -22.06 16.43 23.63
C ALA A 13 -23.43 16.48 22.94
N LYS A 14 -23.56 15.74 21.84
CA LYS A 14 -24.79 15.59 21.05
C LYS A 14 -25.11 14.14 20.72
N GLU A 15 -24.11 13.27 20.61
CA GLU A 15 -24.25 11.88 20.23
C GLU A 15 -23.60 10.95 21.28
N PRO A 16 -24.38 10.13 22.00
CA PRO A 16 -23.86 9.31 23.10
C PRO A 16 -22.97 8.14 22.67
N ARG A 17 -22.97 7.81 21.39
CA ARG A 17 -22.35 6.60 20.85
C ARG A 17 -20.86 6.43 21.21
N TYR A 18 -20.09 7.50 21.13
CA TYR A 18 -18.64 7.48 21.35
C TYR A 18 -18.22 8.35 22.55
N PHE A 19 -19.20 9.00 23.17
CA PHE A 19 -18.98 9.96 24.23
C PHE A 19 -18.28 9.36 25.45
N GLU A 20 -18.59 8.11 25.83
CA GLU A 20 -17.92 7.46 26.97
C GLU A 20 -16.40 7.36 26.74
N LEU A 21 -15.95 7.10 25.50
CA LEU A 21 -14.51 7.06 25.16
C LEU A 21 -13.89 8.46 25.12
N ALA A 22 -14.59 9.44 24.54
CA ALA A 22 -14.13 10.83 24.53
C ALA A 22 -13.97 11.34 25.97
N LEU A 23 -14.98 11.15 26.81
CA LEU A 23 -14.95 11.52 28.23
C LEU A 23 -13.84 10.77 28.98
N LEU A 24 -13.70 9.47 28.77
CA LEU A 24 -12.62 8.68 29.38
C LEU A 24 -11.24 9.27 29.01
N SER A 25 -11.02 9.59 27.74
CA SER A 25 -9.74 10.16 27.27
C SER A 25 -9.43 11.53 27.90
N ALA A 26 -10.45 12.33 28.20
CA ALA A 26 -10.31 13.58 28.93
C ALA A 26 -9.98 13.34 30.42
N THR A 27 -10.59 12.33 31.05
CA THR A 27 -10.30 11.98 32.46
C THR A 27 -8.91 11.39 32.66
N LEU A 28 -8.36 10.75 31.63
CA LEU A 28 -7.03 10.12 31.65
C LEU A 28 -5.89 11.11 31.38
N GLN A 29 -6.16 12.38 31.08
CA GLN A 29 -5.12 13.35 30.81
C GLN A 29 -4.12 13.43 31.97
N ASP A 30 -2.82 13.30 31.66
CA ASP A 30 -1.71 13.20 32.61
C ASP A 30 -1.34 14.55 33.27
N TYR A 31 -1.92 15.64 32.78
CA TYR A 31 -1.72 17.00 33.27
C TYR A 31 -2.47 17.28 34.59
N ASP A 32 -1.77 17.86 35.58
CA ASP A 32 -2.25 17.95 36.97
C ASP A 32 -3.45 18.89 37.21
N ASN A 33 -3.67 19.90 36.35
CA ASN A 33 -4.65 20.95 36.60
C ASN A 33 -5.65 21.07 35.43
N VAL A 34 -6.59 20.13 35.37
CA VAL A 34 -7.64 20.05 34.35
C VAL A 34 -9.04 20.13 34.99
N GLU A 35 -9.93 20.88 34.35
CA GLU A 35 -11.38 20.71 34.52
C GLU A 35 -12.02 20.21 33.21
N ILE A 36 -13.05 19.38 33.33
CA ILE A 36 -13.79 18.83 32.20
C ILE A 36 -15.20 19.38 32.25
N ILE A 37 -15.66 19.99 31.17
CA ILE A 37 -16.97 20.61 31.05
C ILE A 37 -17.73 19.88 29.97
N VAL A 38 -18.79 19.18 30.35
CA VAL A 38 -19.68 18.50 29.41
C VAL A 38 -20.93 19.36 29.23
N HIS A 39 -21.14 19.85 28.01
CA HIS A 39 -22.35 20.58 27.65
C HIS A 39 -23.20 19.72 26.72
N ASP A 40 -24.27 19.18 27.26
CA ASP A 40 -25.09 18.14 26.66
C ASP A 40 -26.34 18.71 25.98
N ALA A 41 -26.41 18.53 24.67
CA ALA A 41 -27.56 18.81 23.82
C ALA A 41 -28.12 17.54 23.15
N SER A 42 -27.85 16.35 23.71
CA SER A 42 -28.42 15.07 23.29
C SER A 42 -29.91 14.97 23.63
N ALA A 43 -30.65 14.10 22.92
CA ALA A 43 -32.08 13.93 23.12
C ALA A 43 -32.43 12.98 24.29
N ASP A 44 -31.48 12.14 24.73
CA ASP A 44 -31.65 11.13 25.77
C ASP A 44 -30.81 11.47 27.03
N THR A 45 -30.72 10.53 27.98
CA THR A 45 -29.99 10.68 29.25
C THR A 45 -28.68 9.87 29.28
N LEU A 46 -28.21 9.36 28.14
CA LEU A 46 -27.03 8.50 28.08
C LEU A 46 -25.75 9.28 28.40
N ILE A 47 -25.62 10.50 27.87
CA ILE A 47 -24.51 11.42 28.17
C ILE A 47 -24.46 11.73 29.67
N GLU A 48 -25.59 12.13 30.26
CA GLU A 48 -25.71 12.42 31.70
C GLU A 48 -25.30 11.21 32.55
N SER A 49 -25.75 10.01 32.16
CA SER A 49 -25.40 8.77 32.85
C SER A 49 -23.91 8.45 32.77
N ALA A 50 -23.29 8.65 31.61
CA ALA A 50 -21.85 8.48 31.40
C ALA A 50 -21.03 9.46 32.26
N VAL A 51 -21.45 10.72 32.32
CA VAL A 51 -20.81 11.73 33.19
C VAL A 51 -20.93 11.37 34.66
N TYR A 52 -22.10 10.92 35.11
CA TYR A 52 -22.29 10.50 36.50
C TYR A 52 -21.33 9.36 36.87
N LYS A 53 -21.20 8.33 36.02
CA LYS A 53 -20.24 7.22 36.24
C LYS A 53 -18.79 7.69 36.29
N ALA A 54 -18.41 8.61 35.40
CA ALA A 54 -17.03 9.10 35.32
C ALA A 54 -16.66 10.05 36.48
N THR A 55 -17.64 10.75 37.06
CA THR A 55 -17.41 11.72 38.15
C THR A 55 -16.76 11.07 39.38
N ASP A 56 -17.16 9.85 39.72
CA ASP A 56 -16.62 9.12 40.88
C ASP A 56 -15.24 8.50 40.61
N ALA A 57 -14.89 8.27 39.33
CA ALA A 57 -13.66 7.60 38.91
C ALA A 57 -12.55 8.57 38.42
N SER A 58 -12.92 9.81 38.10
CA SER A 58 -12.01 10.81 37.55
C SER A 58 -11.19 11.50 38.62
N ARG A 59 -9.89 11.71 38.35
CA ARG A 59 -9.02 12.58 39.16
C ARG A 59 -9.24 14.07 38.87
N HIS A 60 -9.86 14.38 37.73
CA HIS A 60 -10.18 15.74 37.28
C HIS A 60 -11.63 16.09 37.60
N THR A 61 -11.89 17.38 37.86
CA THR A 61 -13.24 17.84 38.15
C THR A 61 -14.09 17.81 36.88
N ILE A 62 -15.22 17.09 36.90
CA ILE A 62 -16.18 17.06 35.79
C ILE A 62 -17.41 17.91 36.15
N ARG A 63 -17.82 18.79 35.23
CA ARG A 63 -19.00 19.66 35.36
C ARG A 63 -19.95 19.39 34.21
N TYR A 64 -21.21 19.12 34.54
CA TYR A 64 -22.25 18.80 33.57
C TYR A 64 -23.24 19.95 33.42
N PHE A 65 -23.58 20.29 32.18
CA PHE A 65 -24.59 21.29 31.83
C PHE A 65 -25.50 20.73 30.74
N ARG A 66 -26.82 20.80 30.94
CA ARG A 66 -27.81 20.45 29.91
C ARG A 66 -28.21 21.70 29.13
N SER A 67 -28.23 21.59 27.80
CA SER A 67 -28.65 22.68 26.92
C SER A 67 -30.17 22.84 26.89
N GLU A 68 -30.65 24.09 26.84
CA GLU A 68 -32.09 24.40 26.72
C GLU A 68 -32.65 24.09 25.32
N SER A 69 -31.79 23.99 24.29
CA SER A 69 -32.17 23.66 22.92
C SER A 69 -31.39 22.45 22.42
N LEU A 70 -32.12 21.44 21.92
CA LEU A 70 -31.54 20.26 21.27
C LEU A 70 -31.12 20.56 19.81
N ASP A 71 -31.69 21.61 19.21
CA ASP A 71 -31.37 22.07 17.86
C ASP A 71 -30.32 23.19 17.93
N VAL A 72 -29.11 22.82 18.32
CA VAL A 72 -27.95 23.71 18.42
C VAL A 72 -26.77 23.06 17.69
N SER A 73 -26.02 23.82 16.88
CA SER A 73 -24.83 23.28 16.21
C SER A 73 -23.72 22.98 17.24
N GLU A 74 -22.80 22.07 16.91
CA GLU A 74 -21.67 21.74 17.79
C GLU A 74 -20.83 23.00 18.12
N TYR A 75 -20.53 23.82 17.12
CA TYR A 75 -19.76 25.05 17.29
C TYR A 75 -20.49 26.13 18.11
N ASP A 76 -21.82 26.20 18.02
CA ASP A 76 -22.62 27.03 18.91
C ASP A 76 -22.58 26.56 20.35
N LEU A 77 -22.60 25.24 20.52
CA LEU A 77 -22.49 24.61 21.82
C LEU A 77 -21.11 24.88 22.41
N CYS A 78 -20.03 24.83 21.62
CA CYS A 78 -18.69 25.27 22.01
C CYS A 78 -18.70 26.73 22.50
N ALA A 79 -19.23 27.65 21.70
CA ALA A 79 -19.26 29.08 22.05
C ALA A 79 -20.06 29.36 23.32
N LYS A 80 -21.20 28.68 23.52
CA LYS A 80 -21.98 28.78 24.76
C LYS A 80 -21.22 28.21 25.96
N SER A 81 -20.53 27.09 25.78
CA SER A 81 -19.81 26.40 26.86
C SER A 81 -18.67 27.20 27.47
N LEU A 82 -18.11 28.17 26.73
CA LEU A 82 -17.07 29.06 27.24
C LEU A 82 -17.46 29.84 28.49
N MET A 83 -18.75 30.15 28.67
CA MET A 83 -19.20 30.87 29.88
C MET A 83 -19.05 30.03 31.16
N HIS A 84 -18.82 28.72 31.02
CA HIS A 84 -18.63 27.79 32.13
C HIS A 84 -17.16 27.46 32.39
N ALA A 85 -16.24 27.87 31.50
CA ALA A 85 -14.82 27.55 31.58
C ALA A 85 -14.03 28.57 32.40
N GLU A 86 -13.16 28.07 33.28
CA GLU A 86 -12.32 28.85 34.20
C GLU A 86 -10.82 28.71 33.87
N GLY A 87 -10.46 27.83 32.95
CA GLY A 87 -9.09 27.56 32.53
C GLY A 87 -8.43 28.74 31.81
N LYS A 88 -7.12 28.90 32.03
CA LYS A 88 -6.26 29.79 31.26
C LYS A 88 -6.18 29.32 29.80
N TYR A 89 -6.21 28.01 29.60
CA TYR A 89 -6.23 27.37 28.29
C TYR A 89 -7.51 26.55 28.10
N ILE A 90 -7.98 26.48 26.86
CA ILE A 90 -9.20 25.77 26.47
C ILE A 90 -8.86 24.74 25.38
N ASN A 91 -9.31 23.50 25.56
CA ASN A 91 -9.35 22.47 24.53
C ASN A 91 -10.82 22.08 24.30
N PHE A 92 -11.29 22.10 23.06
CA PHE A 92 -12.64 21.64 22.73
C PHE A 92 -12.55 20.23 22.19
N LEU A 93 -13.00 19.24 22.94
CA LEU A 93 -12.97 17.84 22.55
C LEU A 93 -14.33 17.44 21.96
N SER A 94 -14.37 17.08 20.68
CA SER A 94 -15.58 16.51 20.09
C SER A 94 -16.03 15.27 20.86
N ASP A 95 -17.34 15.02 20.93
CA ASP A 95 -17.93 13.89 21.65
C ASP A 95 -17.66 12.52 21.02
N SER A 96 -16.87 12.48 19.94
CA SER A 96 -16.48 11.26 19.22
C SER A 96 -14.97 11.08 19.01
N ASP A 97 -14.18 12.11 19.31
CA ASP A 97 -12.71 12.07 19.21
C ASP A 97 -12.09 11.56 20.52
N VAL A 98 -10.86 11.05 20.43
CA VAL A 98 -10.13 10.50 21.59
C VAL A 98 -8.79 11.23 21.72
N LEU A 99 -8.47 11.68 22.94
CA LEU A 99 -7.17 12.29 23.25
C LEU A 99 -6.18 11.26 23.79
N ARG A 100 -4.91 11.38 23.39
CA ARG A 100 -3.80 10.65 24.05
C ARG A 100 -3.58 11.20 25.45
N GLU A 101 -3.13 10.39 26.39
CA GLU A 101 -3.04 10.77 27.82
C GLU A 101 -2.17 12.01 28.09
N ASP A 102 -1.16 12.28 27.27
CA ASP A 102 -0.26 13.42 27.41
C ASP A 102 -0.60 14.63 26.52
N HIS A 103 -1.75 14.60 25.84
CA HIS A 103 -2.20 15.63 24.91
C HIS A 103 -2.15 17.03 25.52
N ILE A 104 -2.79 17.24 26.67
CA ILE A 104 -2.86 18.55 27.32
C ILE A 104 -1.48 19.01 27.81
N ARG A 105 -0.67 18.11 28.36
CA ARG A 105 0.67 18.45 28.87
C ARG A 105 1.59 18.93 27.75
N LEU A 106 1.64 18.21 26.64
CA LEU A 106 2.51 18.55 25.51
C LEU A 106 2.08 19.86 24.85
N LEU A 107 0.78 20.05 24.60
CA LEU A 107 0.30 21.29 23.99
C LEU A 107 0.44 22.50 24.92
N THR A 108 0.26 22.33 26.23
CA THR A 108 0.44 23.42 27.21
C THR A 108 1.91 23.82 27.33
N ALA A 109 2.83 22.85 27.30
CA ALA A 109 4.27 23.13 27.35
C ALA A 109 4.71 24.08 26.24
N VAL A 110 4.20 23.88 25.02
CA VAL A 110 4.50 24.75 23.87
C VAL A 110 3.99 26.19 24.09
N LEU A 111 2.79 26.36 24.63
CA LEU A 111 2.19 27.68 24.87
C LEU A 111 2.86 28.45 26.02
N GLU A 112 3.35 27.75 27.04
CA GLU A 112 4.07 28.40 28.14
C GLU A 112 5.51 28.78 27.75
N GLU A 113 6.06 28.20 26.67
CA GLU A 113 7.44 28.43 26.25
C GLU A 113 7.61 29.64 25.31
N ASP A 114 6.59 30.00 24.53
CA ASP A 114 6.63 31.16 23.62
C ASP A 114 5.28 31.90 23.55
N ASP A 115 5.24 33.12 24.09
CA ASP A 115 4.05 33.98 24.08
C ASP A 115 3.63 34.44 22.66
N ARG A 116 4.51 34.30 21.65
CA ARG A 116 4.17 34.56 20.25
C ARG A 116 3.25 33.48 19.67
N VAL A 117 3.22 32.30 20.29
CA VAL A 117 2.36 31.19 19.89
C VAL A 117 0.97 31.40 20.51
N VAL A 118 0.00 31.71 19.66
CA VAL A 118 -1.39 32.03 20.07
C VAL A 118 -2.23 30.78 20.34
N PHE A 119 -1.90 29.68 19.69
CA PHE A 119 -2.45 28.35 19.97
C PHE A 119 -1.45 27.26 19.54
N SER A 120 -1.56 26.09 20.15
CA SER A 120 -0.79 24.91 19.78
C SER A 120 -1.72 23.84 19.24
N SER A 121 -1.25 23.09 18.25
CA SER A 121 -1.96 21.96 17.65
C SER A 121 -1.03 20.74 17.61
N SER A 122 -1.60 19.58 17.29
CA SER A 122 -0.88 18.33 17.07
C SER A 122 -1.32 17.69 15.76
N ARG A 123 -0.50 16.77 15.24
CA ARG A 123 -0.97 15.82 14.24
C ARG A 123 -2.18 15.07 14.81
N ARG A 124 -3.05 14.59 13.91
CA ARG A 124 -4.18 13.74 14.25
C ARG A 124 -4.19 12.52 13.37
N ARG A 125 -4.60 11.38 13.93
CA ARG A 125 -4.92 10.19 13.14
C ARG A 125 -6.39 10.17 12.84
N ARG A 126 -6.73 9.59 11.69
CA ARG A 126 -8.11 9.28 11.34
C ARG A 126 -8.41 7.90 11.90
N ILE A 127 -9.56 7.74 12.53
CA ILE A 127 -10.06 6.43 12.94
C ILE A 127 -11.49 6.23 12.42
N ASP A 128 -11.86 4.99 12.11
CA ASP A 128 -13.22 4.61 11.70
C ASP A 128 -14.17 4.50 12.90
N GLY A 129 -15.38 3.94 12.71
CA GLY A 129 -16.33 3.74 13.80
C GLY A 129 -15.85 2.77 14.90
N GLU A 130 -14.93 1.87 14.59
CA GLU A 130 -14.38 0.87 15.51
C GLU A 130 -13.09 1.31 16.19
N GLY A 131 -12.52 2.43 15.74
CA GLY A 131 -11.26 2.93 16.26
C GLY A 131 -10.05 2.39 15.51
N GLN A 132 -10.24 1.72 14.37
CA GLN A 132 -9.13 1.34 13.51
C GLN A 132 -8.62 2.58 12.77
N ILE A 133 -7.31 2.67 12.63
CA ILE A 133 -6.66 3.80 11.97
C ILE A 133 -6.95 3.74 10.46
N LEU A 134 -7.23 4.91 9.90
CA LEU A 134 -7.47 5.14 8.48
C LEU A 134 -6.28 5.87 7.87
N ASN A 135 -6.02 5.60 6.59
CA ASN A 135 -4.99 6.29 5.82
C ASN A 135 -5.13 7.82 5.90
N ASP A 136 -4.01 8.52 5.91
CA ASP A 136 -4.00 9.98 5.88
C ASP A 136 -4.62 10.53 4.59
N ILE A 137 -5.36 11.63 4.72
CA ILE A 137 -5.79 12.51 3.62
C ILE A 137 -4.98 13.81 3.68
N ALA A 138 -5.09 14.67 2.67
CA ALA A 138 -4.26 15.87 2.58
C ALA A 138 -4.34 16.75 3.85
N GLU A 139 -5.50 16.77 4.49
CA GLU A 139 -5.76 17.50 5.72
C GLU A 139 -5.09 16.88 6.97
N THR A 140 -4.82 15.57 6.99
CA THR A 140 -4.29 14.85 8.16
C THR A 140 -2.83 14.40 8.00
N ALA A 141 -2.33 14.33 6.77
CA ALA A 141 -0.94 14.04 6.47
C ALA A 141 -0.02 15.12 7.08
N TYR A 142 0.95 14.68 7.89
CA TYR A 142 1.89 15.60 8.53
C TYR A 142 3.06 15.92 7.60
N PRO A 143 3.22 17.17 7.13
CA PRO A 143 4.15 17.48 6.05
C PRO A 143 5.57 17.80 6.54
N PHE A 144 5.77 17.99 7.85
CA PHE A 144 7.05 18.45 8.42
C PHE A 144 7.89 17.29 8.96
N SER A 145 9.19 17.50 9.14
CA SER A 145 10.14 16.49 9.64
C SER A 145 10.17 16.32 11.16
N GLY A 146 9.53 17.22 11.91
CA GLY A 146 9.51 17.24 13.37
C GLY A 146 8.55 18.32 13.87
N ASN A 147 8.56 18.65 15.17
CA ASN A 147 7.66 19.66 15.74
C ASN A 147 8.02 21.06 15.25
N VAL A 148 7.03 21.86 14.84
CA VAL A 148 7.27 23.14 14.17
C VAL A 148 6.49 24.30 14.79
N GLN A 149 7.03 25.51 14.63
CA GLN A 149 6.35 26.79 14.75
C GLN A 149 6.21 27.42 13.37
N ILE A 150 5.03 27.95 13.06
CA ILE A 150 4.70 28.46 11.72
C ILE A 150 4.20 29.90 11.83
N ARG A 151 4.69 30.76 10.94
CA ARG A 151 4.28 32.16 10.90
C ARG A 151 2.80 32.32 10.58
N GLY A 152 2.06 32.98 11.48
CA GLY A 152 0.60 33.10 11.34
C GLY A 152 0.17 33.82 10.07
N LYS A 153 0.94 34.82 9.63
CA LYS A 153 0.71 35.54 8.38
C LYS A 153 0.73 34.63 7.14
N ASN A 154 1.71 33.74 7.02
CA ASN A 154 1.81 32.84 5.88
C ASN A 154 0.66 31.82 5.87
N VAL A 155 0.22 31.41 7.05
CA VAL A 155 -0.93 30.51 7.21
C VAL A 155 -2.22 31.21 6.81
N ILE A 156 -2.39 32.50 7.16
CA ILE A 156 -3.51 33.32 6.66
C ILE A 156 -3.47 33.42 5.13
N ASP A 157 -2.31 33.70 4.54
CA ASP A 157 -2.15 33.79 3.08
C ASP A 157 -2.54 32.49 2.37
N TYR A 158 -2.23 31.33 2.98
CA TYR A 158 -2.64 30.01 2.53
C TYR A 158 -4.15 29.77 2.69
N LEU A 159 -4.69 29.91 3.92
CA LEU A 159 -6.10 29.63 4.22
C LEU A 159 -7.06 30.55 3.46
N THR A 160 -6.63 31.76 3.11
CA THR A 160 -7.46 32.66 2.29
C THR A 160 -7.64 32.22 0.84
N ARG A 161 -6.87 31.22 0.39
CA ARG A 161 -6.88 30.68 -0.99
C ARG A 161 -7.23 29.20 -1.05
N TYR A 162 -7.05 28.48 0.05
CA TYR A 162 -7.34 27.06 0.17
C TYR A 162 -8.18 26.78 1.40
N ALA A 163 -9.28 26.05 1.22
CA ALA A 163 -10.16 25.62 2.32
C ALA A 163 -9.69 24.29 2.92
N THR A 164 -8.37 24.12 3.10
CA THR A 164 -7.74 22.88 3.58
C THR A 164 -7.38 23.02 5.05
N ASN A 165 -7.99 22.20 5.92
CA ASN A 165 -7.74 22.25 7.37
C ASN A 165 -6.55 21.37 7.79
N PHE A 166 -5.33 21.78 7.42
CA PHE A 166 -4.10 21.10 7.81
C PHE A 166 -3.73 21.32 9.30
N ILE A 167 -4.25 22.40 9.91
CA ILE A 167 -4.04 22.73 11.34
C ILE A 167 -4.68 21.67 12.23
N GLY A 168 -5.83 21.16 11.81
CA GLY A 168 -6.61 20.16 12.54
C GLY A 168 -7.90 20.72 13.13
N GLU A 169 -8.74 19.86 13.68
CA GLU A 169 -10.01 20.26 14.30
C GLU A 169 -9.81 20.63 15.76
N LEU A 170 -10.83 21.21 16.38
CA LEU A 170 -10.66 21.82 17.70
C LEU A 170 -10.19 20.82 18.78
N SER A 171 -10.49 19.53 18.61
CA SER A 171 -10.03 18.45 19.50
C SER A 171 -8.52 18.37 19.61
N CYS A 172 -7.78 18.65 18.53
CA CYS A 172 -6.32 18.55 18.52
C CYS A 172 -5.61 19.87 18.86
N VAL A 173 -6.37 20.93 19.22
CA VAL A 173 -5.89 22.30 19.43
C VAL A 173 -6.08 22.75 20.87
N LEU A 174 -5.08 23.43 21.42
CA LEU A 174 -5.15 24.12 22.71
C LEU A 174 -5.07 25.64 22.52
N LEU A 175 -6.03 26.35 23.10
CA LEU A 175 -6.29 27.77 22.85
C LEU A 175 -6.08 28.61 24.12
N ARG A 176 -5.62 29.86 23.98
CA ARG A 176 -5.62 30.85 25.07
C ARG A 176 -7.02 31.40 25.32
N GLN A 177 -7.52 31.28 26.55
CA GLN A 177 -8.89 31.69 26.90
C GLN A 177 -9.15 33.19 26.64
N GLU A 178 -8.16 34.04 26.88
CA GLU A 178 -8.24 35.50 26.69
C GLU A 178 -8.43 35.94 25.23
N MET A 179 -8.13 35.07 24.27
CA MET A 179 -8.31 35.31 22.84
C MET A 179 -9.71 34.91 22.34
N LEU A 180 -10.53 34.28 23.19
CA LEU A 180 -11.82 33.72 22.82
C LEU A 180 -12.96 34.70 23.11
N SER A 181 -13.90 34.81 22.17
CA SER A 181 -15.10 35.62 22.33
C SER A 181 -16.32 34.84 21.81
N PRO A 182 -17.27 34.46 22.68
CA PRO A 182 -18.46 33.72 22.30
C PRO A 182 -19.29 34.38 21.18
N LYS A 183 -19.16 35.70 20.99
CA LYS A 183 -19.89 36.47 19.99
C LYS A 183 -19.24 36.46 18.60
N THR A 184 -17.96 36.16 18.50
CA THR A 184 -17.18 36.29 17.26
C THR A 184 -16.57 34.98 16.77
N MET A 185 -16.51 33.95 17.62
CA MET A 185 -16.05 32.62 17.22
C MET A 185 -16.90 32.04 16.09
N PHE A 186 -16.25 31.30 15.18
CA PHE A 186 -16.89 30.58 14.07
C PHE A 186 -17.70 31.46 13.11
N THR A 187 -17.42 32.77 13.10
CA THR A 187 -18.01 33.72 12.16
C THR A 187 -16.94 34.42 11.33
N LEU A 188 -17.28 34.73 10.07
CA LEU A 188 -16.46 35.55 9.18
C LEU A 188 -17.33 36.67 8.61
N ASN A 189 -16.95 37.93 8.84
CA ASN A 189 -17.78 39.12 8.53
C ASN A 189 -19.22 39.05 9.12
N GLY A 190 -19.41 38.36 10.25
CA GLY A 190 -20.72 38.14 10.85
C GLY A 190 -21.57 37.04 10.20
N VAL A 191 -21.05 36.37 9.16
CA VAL A 191 -21.65 35.16 8.58
C VAL A 191 -21.18 33.96 9.38
N LYS A 192 -22.14 33.11 9.77
CA LYS A 192 -21.88 31.89 10.52
C LYS A 192 -21.60 30.74 9.57
N LEU A 193 -20.56 29.98 9.86
CA LEU A 193 -20.14 28.82 9.09
C LEU A 193 -20.33 27.55 9.93
N HIS A 194 -20.43 26.40 9.27
CA HIS A 194 -20.60 25.10 9.89
C HIS A 194 -19.39 24.20 9.61
N TYR A 195 -19.14 23.79 8.36
CA TYR A 195 -18.04 22.89 8.02
C TYR A 195 -16.67 23.61 8.01
N THR A 196 -16.65 24.85 7.53
CA THR A 196 -15.46 25.71 7.45
C THR A 196 -15.27 26.60 8.69
N ALA A 197 -16.06 26.36 9.75
CA ALA A 197 -16.02 27.13 11.00
C ALA A 197 -14.64 27.16 11.66
N PRO A 198 -13.87 26.05 11.78
CA PRO A 198 -12.52 26.08 12.35
C PRO A 198 -11.57 26.99 11.55
N LEU A 199 -11.65 26.97 10.21
CA LEU A 199 -10.78 27.79 9.35
C LEU A 199 -11.00 29.29 9.58
N ALA A 200 -12.26 29.73 9.62
CA ALA A 200 -12.60 31.12 9.92
C ALA A 200 -12.15 31.54 11.32
N PHE A 201 -12.22 30.61 12.26
CA PHE A 201 -11.77 30.84 13.63
C PHE A 201 -10.23 30.96 13.70
N TYR A 202 -9.47 30.10 13.02
CA TYR A 202 -8.01 30.19 12.95
C TYR A 202 -7.52 31.47 12.28
N LEU A 203 -8.19 31.94 11.20
CA LEU A 203 -7.87 33.24 10.59
C LEU A 203 -7.90 34.39 11.60
N SER A 204 -8.85 34.35 12.53
CA SER A 204 -8.98 35.38 13.56
C SER A 204 -7.86 35.32 14.60
N LEU A 205 -7.45 34.11 15.00
CA LEU A 205 -6.38 33.91 15.99
C LEU A 205 -5.00 34.22 15.41
N LEU A 206 -4.71 33.75 14.20
CA LEU A 206 -3.42 33.92 13.51
C LEU A 206 -3.12 35.38 13.15
N ARG A 207 -4.11 36.27 13.26
CA ARG A 207 -3.90 37.72 13.14
C ARG A 207 -2.97 38.24 14.23
N ASP A 208 -3.06 37.63 15.41
CA ASP A 208 -2.47 38.15 16.62
C ASP A 208 -1.20 37.36 17.04
N GLY A 209 -0.76 36.37 16.24
CA GLY A 209 0.51 35.66 16.42
C GLY A 209 0.69 34.38 15.58
N ASP A 210 1.72 33.61 15.94
CA ASP A 210 2.10 32.36 15.27
C ASP A 210 1.39 31.17 15.90
N PHE A 211 1.44 30.00 15.26
CA PHE A 211 0.98 28.76 15.89
C PHE A 211 2.06 27.68 15.81
N ALA A 212 1.99 26.72 16.73
CA ALA A 212 2.90 25.59 16.78
C ALA A 212 2.15 24.28 16.55
N MET A 213 2.79 23.34 15.87
CA MET A 213 2.20 22.05 15.54
C MET A 213 3.17 20.91 15.89
N LEU A 214 2.73 20.02 16.78
CA LEU A 214 3.47 18.83 17.14
C LEU A 214 3.29 17.73 16.08
N SER A 215 4.36 16.98 15.84
CA SER A 215 4.45 15.89 14.86
C SER A 215 3.79 14.59 15.30
N GLU A 216 3.75 14.36 16.62
CA GLU A 216 3.07 13.21 17.18
C GLU A 216 1.55 13.34 17.08
N PRO A 217 0.83 12.24 16.74
CA PRO A 217 -0.62 12.25 16.73
C PRO A 217 -1.16 12.13 18.16
N LEU A 218 -1.59 13.26 18.72
CA LEU A 218 -2.12 13.32 20.09
C LEU A 218 -3.64 13.21 20.15
N THR A 219 -4.29 13.10 18.98
CA THR A 219 -5.74 13.02 18.86
C THR A 219 -6.10 12.00 17.78
N ASP A 220 -6.99 11.08 18.12
CA ASP A 220 -7.63 10.19 17.17
C ASP A 220 -9.00 10.75 16.80
N ARG A 221 -9.10 11.25 15.57
CA ARG A 221 -10.30 11.85 15.01
C ARG A 221 -11.19 10.78 14.41
N ARG A 222 -12.43 10.70 14.89
CA ARG A 222 -13.38 9.74 14.33
C ARG A 222 -14.03 10.26 13.06
N VAL A 223 -13.88 9.50 11.98
CA VAL A 223 -14.40 9.87 10.66
C VAL A 223 -15.69 9.07 10.40
N PRO A 224 -16.81 9.73 10.04
CA PRO A 224 -18.01 9.02 9.64
C PRO A 224 -17.74 8.10 8.43
N ALA A 225 -18.36 6.92 8.38
CA ALA A 225 -18.18 5.93 7.30
C ALA A 225 -18.37 6.52 5.89
N GLU A 226 -19.23 7.52 5.74
CA GLU A 226 -19.49 8.24 4.48
C GLU A 226 -18.32 9.15 4.01
N ARG A 227 -17.28 9.32 4.83
CA ARG A 227 -16.16 10.27 4.62
C ARG A 227 -14.78 9.61 4.75
N VAL A 228 -14.72 8.28 4.68
CA VAL A 228 -13.46 7.50 4.82
C VAL A 228 -12.48 7.79 3.67
N ASP A 229 -12.97 8.16 2.49
CA ASP A 229 -12.16 8.51 1.31
C ASP A 229 -11.80 10.01 1.22
N GLY A 230 -12.26 10.84 2.16
CA GLY A 230 -12.08 12.30 2.12
C GLY A 230 -13.00 13.02 1.13
N SER A 231 -14.05 12.37 0.62
CA SER A 231 -14.99 13.00 -0.31
C SER A 231 -15.81 14.11 0.37
N ILE A 232 -15.87 15.27 -0.31
CA ILE A 232 -16.62 16.44 0.14
C ILE A 232 -18.09 16.27 -0.24
N SER A 233 -18.97 16.35 0.75
CA SER A 233 -20.44 16.29 0.53
C SER A 233 -20.99 17.55 -0.15
N GLY A 234 -22.14 17.45 -0.82
CA GLY A 234 -22.78 18.57 -1.54
C GLY A 234 -22.97 19.86 -0.71
N PRO A 235 -23.46 19.81 0.55
CA PRO A 235 -23.60 20.99 1.40
C PRO A 235 -22.27 21.67 1.77
N GLU A 236 -21.22 20.88 1.97
CA GLU A 236 -19.88 21.36 2.33
C GLU A 236 -19.21 22.06 1.14
N PHE A 237 -19.36 21.51 -0.07
CA PHE A 237 -18.91 22.17 -1.30
C PHE A 237 -19.60 23.53 -1.52
N GLN A 238 -20.90 23.62 -1.19
CA GLN A 238 -21.63 24.89 -1.26
C GLN A 238 -21.14 25.90 -0.21
N GLU A 239 -20.82 25.44 1.00
CA GLU A 239 -20.31 26.32 2.05
C GLU A 239 -18.89 26.83 1.76
N GLN A 240 -18.02 26.04 1.11
CA GLN A 240 -16.70 26.52 0.68
C GLN A 240 -16.78 27.76 -0.21
N ALA A 241 -17.79 27.83 -1.10
CA ALA A 241 -18.02 29.03 -1.91
C ALA A 241 -18.40 30.25 -1.05
N VAL A 242 -19.16 30.03 0.03
CA VAL A 242 -19.48 31.08 1.02
C VAL A 242 -18.21 31.51 1.76
N TYR A 243 -17.40 30.55 2.24
CA TYR A 243 -16.12 30.83 2.88
C TYR A 243 -15.21 31.71 2.02
N PHE A 244 -14.95 31.33 0.77
CA PHE A 244 -14.08 32.12 -0.12
C PHE A 244 -14.64 33.51 -0.44
N ARG A 245 -15.97 33.62 -0.62
CA ARG A 245 -16.61 34.92 -0.83
C ARG A 245 -16.43 35.84 0.38
N GLU A 246 -16.62 35.33 1.59
CA GLU A 246 -16.46 36.14 2.80
C GLU A 246 -15.00 36.47 3.08
N VAL A 247 -14.06 35.54 2.82
CA VAL A 247 -12.62 35.80 2.93
C VAL A 247 -12.18 36.92 1.98
N GLN A 248 -12.60 36.88 0.72
CA GLN A 248 -12.24 37.92 -0.28
C GLN A 248 -12.71 39.32 0.12
N ASN A 249 -13.80 39.39 0.90
CA ASN A 249 -14.35 40.65 1.42
C ASN A 249 -13.81 41.00 2.81
N SER A 250 -12.92 40.19 3.38
CA SER A 250 -12.36 40.38 4.72
C SER A 250 -11.00 41.09 4.70
N ILE A 251 -10.57 41.53 5.87
CA ILE A 251 -9.24 42.13 6.08
C ILE A 251 -8.07 41.13 5.92
N PHE A 252 -8.36 39.83 5.85
CA PHE A 252 -7.35 38.77 5.78
C PHE A 252 -6.86 38.51 4.35
N PHE A 253 -7.62 38.94 3.33
CA PHE A 253 -7.27 38.69 1.94
C PHE A 253 -6.36 39.79 1.38
N SER A 254 -5.15 39.41 0.94
CA SER A 254 -4.22 40.28 0.22
C SER A 254 -4.06 39.82 -1.22
N PRO A 255 -4.30 40.66 -2.25
CA PRO A 255 -4.18 40.26 -3.65
C PRO A 255 -2.73 40.07 -4.12
N ASP A 256 -1.73 40.59 -3.40
CA ASP A 256 -0.34 40.68 -3.85
C ASP A 256 0.55 39.47 -3.47
N VAL A 257 -0.01 38.41 -2.89
CA VAL A 257 0.74 37.21 -2.50
C VAL A 257 1.19 36.43 -3.74
N LYS A 258 2.50 36.39 -3.97
CA LYS A 258 3.10 35.74 -5.15
C LYS A 258 3.11 34.22 -5.08
N ASN A 259 3.33 33.65 -3.90
CA ASN A 259 3.36 32.21 -3.70
C ASN A 259 2.68 31.84 -2.37
N PRO A 260 1.38 31.52 -2.39
CA PRO A 260 0.62 31.22 -1.17
C PRO A 260 0.93 29.85 -0.58
N ASP A 261 1.64 28.98 -1.32
CA ASP A 261 1.99 27.62 -0.87
C ASP A 261 3.24 27.62 0.04
N LEU A 262 4.01 28.72 0.07
CA LEU A 262 5.23 28.86 0.88
C LEU A 262 4.94 29.43 2.27
N LEU A 263 5.10 28.57 3.28
CA LEU A 263 5.08 28.94 4.68
C LEU A 263 6.48 29.30 5.18
N GLU A 264 6.55 30.17 6.19
CA GLU A 264 7.77 30.31 7.00
C GLU A 264 7.61 29.42 8.24
N VAL A 265 8.53 28.45 8.37
CA VAL A 265 8.50 27.39 9.39
C VAL A 265 9.83 27.40 10.15
N ALA A 266 9.79 27.20 11.47
CA ALA A 266 10.95 26.96 12.30
C ALA A 266 10.73 25.69 13.11
N ASP A 267 11.77 24.89 13.33
CA ASP A 267 11.68 23.75 14.24
C ASP A 267 11.55 24.27 15.68
N LEU A 268 10.75 23.60 16.53
CA LEU A 268 10.56 24.08 17.92
C LEU A 268 11.85 24.12 18.73
N ASP A 269 12.86 23.32 18.36
CA ASP A 269 14.18 23.37 19.01
C ASP A 269 15.07 24.53 18.48
N GLN A 270 14.65 25.21 17.40
CA GLN A 270 15.39 26.26 16.70
C GLN A 270 14.50 27.47 16.33
N LYS A 271 13.72 27.98 17.31
CA LYS A 271 12.67 29.00 17.11
C LYS A 271 13.12 30.35 16.51
N GLU A 272 14.42 30.60 16.44
CA GLU A 272 14.99 31.82 15.83
C GLU A 272 15.31 31.65 14.34
N HIS A 273 15.19 30.44 13.77
CA HIS A 273 15.55 30.14 12.39
C HIS A 273 14.34 29.69 11.57
N PHE A 274 13.66 30.66 10.93
CA PHE A 274 12.59 30.38 9.99
C PHE A 274 13.14 30.11 8.59
N TYR A 275 12.66 29.05 7.96
CA TYR A 275 12.94 28.67 6.58
C TYR A 275 11.65 28.58 5.75
N PRO A 276 11.72 28.82 4.43
CA PRO A 276 10.56 28.66 3.55
C PRO A 276 10.25 27.17 3.34
N PHE A 277 8.98 26.80 3.45
CA PHE A 277 8.49 25.43 3.28
C PHE A 277 7.27 25.40 2.35
N ASP A 278 7.31 24.57 1.30
CA ASP A 278 6.17 24.37 0.40
C ASP A 278 5.19 23.37 1.02
N LEU A 279 4.09 23.89 1.58
CA LEU A 279 3.12 23.07 2.30
C LEU A 279 2.45 22.04 1.38
N LYS A 280 2.16 22.40 0.14
CA LYS A 280 1.41 21.56 -0.78
C LYS A 280 2.23 20.38 -1.27
N GLU A 281 3.50 20.60 -1.62
CA GLU A 281 4.41 19.50 -1.97
C GLU A 281 4.79 18.67 -0.73
N GLY A 282 4.89 19.29 0.44
CA GLY A 282 5.07 18.60 1.72
C GLY A 282 3.93 17.63 2.03
N MET A 283 2.67 18.08 1.97
CA MET A 283 1.49 17.24 2.19
C MET A 283 1.40 16.12 1.15
N LYS A 284 1.68 16.43 -0.13
CA LYS A 284 1.71 15.42 -1.21
C LYS A 284 2.81 14.39 -1.01
N THR A 285 3.93 14.76 -0.39
CA THR A 285 5.02 13.84 -0.04
C THR A 285 4.60 12.97 1.14
N ALA A 286 4.01 13.56 2.18
CA ALA A 286 3.49 12.84 3.34
C ALA A 286 2.37 11.85 2.96
N LEU A 287 1.48 12.20 2.02
CA LEU A 287 0.45 11.29 1.48
C LEU A 287 0.98 10.13 0.66
N LYS A 288 2.20 10.26 0.11
CA LYS A 288 2.88 9.15 -0.56
C LYS A 288 3.49 8.16 0.44
N GLY A 289 3.39 8.44 1.76
CA GLY A 289 3.49 7.47 2.86
C GLY A 289 4.54 7.77 3.94
N LYS A 290 4.09 7.67 5.22
CA LYS A 290 4.72 7.21 6.50
C LYS A 290 4.62 8.22 7.68
N PRO A 291 4.49 7.83 8.99
CA PRO A 291 5.16 6.71 9.69
C PRO A 291 4.51 6.10 10.98
N GLU A 292 3.21 5.75 11.06
CA GLU A 292 2.71 4.97 12.24
C GLU A 292 2.18 3.56 11.94
N GLU A 293 1.60 3.32 10.76
CA GLU A 293 1.13 1.97 10.40
C GLU A 293 2.12 1.18 9.53
N ASN A 294 3.01 1.88 8.81
CA ASN A 294 3.99 1.29 7.87
C ASN A 294 5.44 1.40 8.37
N THR A 295 5.65 1.25 9.68
CA THR A 295 7.00 1.03 10.21
C THR A 295 7.46 -0.37 9.82
N THR A 296 8.75 -0.55 9.55
CA THR A 296 9.31 -1.88 9.23
C THR A 296 8.90 -2.95 10.27
N PRO A 297 8.86 -2.66 11.59
CA PRO A 297 8.36 -3.62 12.58
C PRO A 297 6.90 -4.03 12.39
N ASN A 298 5.96 -3.10 12.17
CA ASN A 298 4.55 -3.44 11.95
C ASN A 298 4.33 -4.24 10.67
N TRP A 299 5.06 -3.86 9.61
CA TRP A 299 5.03 -4.59 8.35
C TRP A 299 5.54 -6.03 8.51
N ILE A 300 6.62 -6.25 9.28
CA ILE A 300 7.10 -7.60 9.62
C ILE A 300 6.11 -8.34 10.52
N ALA A 301 5.51 -7.67 11.51
CA ALA A 301 4.53 -8.28 12.42
C ALA A 301 3.26 -8.78 11.69
N SER A 302 2.92 -8.20 10.53
CA SER A 302 1.81 -8.65 9.69
C SER A 302 2.07 -9.95 8.92
N ARG A 303 3.32 -10.44 8.88
CA ARG A 303 3.74 -11.67 8.20
C ARG A 303 3.55 -12.90 9.08
N TYR A 304 2.31 -13.12 9.52
CA TYR A 304 1.93 -14.27 10.32
C TYR A 304 0.69 -14.95 9.71
N PRO A 305 0.67 -16.29 9.60
CA PRO A 305 -0.49 -16.99 9.05
C PRO A 305 -1.70 -16.81 9.97
N THR A 306 -2.87 -16.70 9.37
CA THR A 306 -4.14 -16.78 10.11
C THR A 306 -4.29 -18.16 10.76
N ALA A 307 -5.23 -18.27 11.71
CA ALA A 307 -5.50 -19.55 12.37
C ALA A 307 -5.92 -20.65 11.37
N SER A 308 -6.67 -20.28 10.33
CA SER A 308 -7.14 -21.21 9.30
C SER A 308 -6.01 -21.64 8.34
N GLU A 309 -5.16 -20.70 7.92
CA GLU A 309 -3.94 -20.97 7.12
C GLU A 309 -2.96 -21.87 7.89
N SER A 310 -2.79 -21.64 9.20
CA SER A 310 -1.88 -22.43 10.06
C SER A 310 -2.23 -23.91 10.08
N VAL A 311 -3.52 -24.27 10.05
CA VAL A 311 -3.97 -25.66 9.96
C VAL A 311 -3.48 -26.32 8.66
N LEU A 312 -3.69 -25.66 7.52
CA LEU A 312 -3.27 -26.17 6.21
C LEU A 312 -1.75 -26.28 6.09
N ILE A 313 -1.02 -25.32 6.65
CA ILE A 313 0.44 -25.34 6.70
C ILE A 313 0.93 -26.54 7.51
N LYS A 314 0.36 -26.77 8.70
CA LYS A 314 0.74 -27.89 9.56
C LYS A 314 0.48 -29.24 8.88
N GLU A 315 -0.66 -29.39 8.21
CA GLU A 315 -0.98 -30.60 7.43
C GLU A 315 -0.01 -30.80 6.27
N TYR A 316 0.28 -29.74 5.51
CA TYR A 316 1.20 -29.78 4.37
C TYR A 316 2.62 -30.15 4.82
N LEU A 317 3.14 -29.50 5.87
CA LEU A 317 4.47 -29.77 6.39
C LEU A 317 4.56 -31.18 7.01
N GLY A 318 3.52 -31.65 7.71
CA GLY A 318 3.46 -33.04 8.19
C GLY A 318 3.58 -34.07 7.07
N GLN A 319 2.98 -33.82 5.91
CA GLN A 319 3.04 -34.74 4.76
C GLN A 319 4.38 -34.72 4.01
N HIS A 320 5.12 -33.61 4.07
CA HIS A 320 6.28 -33.37 3.19
C HIS A 320 7.63 -33.22 3.92
N LEU A 321 7.63 -32.95 5.22
CA LEU A 321 8.83 -32.68 6.03
C LEU A 321 9.06 -33.67 7.18
N GLU A 322 8.26 -34.73 7.33
CA GLU A 322 8.51 -35.75 8.36
C GLU A 322 9.97 -36.22 8.32
N GLY A 323 10.75 -35.81 9.33
CA GLY A 323 12.16 -36.19 9.50
C GLY A 323 13.22 -35.25 8.92
N ARG A 324 12.88 -34.05 8.39
CA ARG A 324 13.92 -33.09 7.95
C ARG A 324 14.45 -32.23 9.11
N GLU A 325 15.76 -32.25 9.29
CA GLU A 325 16.46 -31.56 10.38
C GLU A 325 17.26 -30.37 9.82
N PHE A 326 17.16 -29.20 10.45
CA PHE A 326 17.87 -27.99 10.05
C PHE A 326 18.89 -27.59 11.12
N GLY A 327 20.17 -27.56 10.75
CA GLY A 327 21.28 -27.21 11.62
C GLY A 327 21.53 -25.70 11.66
N ILE A 328 21.32 -25.07 12.81
CA ILE A 328 21.69 -23.68 13.05
C ILE A 328 22.97 -23.66 13.87
N LEU A 329 24.07 -23.22 13.24
CA LEU A 329 25.38 -23.11 13.86
C LEU A 329 25.59 -21.66 14.31
N ILE A 330 25.47 -21.42 15.62
CA ILE A 330 25.57 -20.11 16.25
C ILE A 330 27.03 -19.88 16.65
N MET A 331 27.69 -18.93 16.00
CA MET A 331 29.06 -18.53 16.26
C MET A 331 29.12 -17.44 17.31
N ASP A 332 29.78 -17.73 18.44
CA ASP A 332 30.06 -16.79 19.51
C ASP A 332 31.58 -16.69 19.69
N THR A 333 32.22 -15.87 18.86
CA THR A 333 33.67 -15.70 18.89
C THR A 333 34.13 -14.83 20.07
N GLU A 334 33.25 -13.98 20.60
CA GLU A 334 33.57 -13.01 21.65
C GLU A 334 33.23 -13.50 23.08
N GLY A 335 32.47 -14.58 23.22
CA GLY A 335 32.00 -15.07 24.51
C GLY A 335 30.89 -14.19 25.09
N ASP A 336 30.09 -13.55 24.22
CA ASP A 336 29.04 -12.61 24.62
C ASP A 336 27.75 -13.37 24.95
N GLU A 337 27.53 -13.56 26.26
CA GLU A 337 26.39 -14.31 26.77
C GLU A 337 25.05 -13.64 26.45
N GLU A 338 24.97 -12.31 26.44
CA GLU A 338 23.70 -11.61 26.19
C GLU A 338 23.27 -11.75 24.73
N LYS A 339 24.22 -11.56 23.80
CA LYS A 339 23.99 -11.78 22.37
C LYS A 339 23.61 -13.22 22.06
N LEU A 340 24.33 -14.18 22.64
CA LEU A 340 24.04 -15.59 22.47
C LEU A 340 22.65 -15.94 22.99
N LYS A 341 22.29 -15.42 24.17
CA LYS A 341 20.96 -15.60 24.75
C LYS A 341 19.87 -15.06 23.84
N ALA A 342 20.02 -13.84 23.28
CA ALA A 342 19.04 -13.26 22.38
C ALA A 342 18.79 -14.14 21.13
N THR A 343 19.85 -14.66 20.52
CA THR A 343 19.72 -15.59 19.38
C THR A 343 19.00 -16.87 19.77
N VAL A 344 19.39 -17.52 20.88
CA VAL A 344 18.78 -18.79 21.31
C VAL A 344 17.32 -18.60 21.72
N GLU A 345 16.99 -17.54 22.46
CA GLU A 345 15.61 -17.22 22.85
C GLU A 345 14.73 -16.97 21.62
N SER A 346 15.24 -16.31 20.57
CA SER A 346 14.48 -16.14 19.33
C SER A 346 14.11 -17.47 18.66
N LEU A 347 14.99 -18.48 18.76
CA LEU A 347 14.74 -19.82 18.22
C LEU A 347 13.83 -20.68 19.11
N GLU A 348 13.74 -20.37 20.40
CA GLU A 348 12.89 -21.09 21.37
C GLU A 348 11.47 -20.54 21.45
N THR A 349 11.32 -19.23 21.26
CA THR A 349 10.03 -18.54 21.33
C THR A 349 9.17 -18.73 20.09
N ILE A 350 9.76 -19.14 18.97
CA ILE A 350 9.05 -19.38 17.71
C ILE A 350 8.65 -20.86 17.65
N GLU A 351 7.37 -21.15 17.82
CA GLU A 351 6.81 -22.46 17.48
C GLU A 351 6.84 -22.63 15.95
N SER A 352 7.88 -23.28 15.41
CA SER A 352 7.88 -23.67 13.99
C SER A 352 7.22 -25.03 13.83
N ASP A 353 5.96 -25.05 13.38
CA ASP A 353 5.36 -26.25 12.81
C ASP A 353 6.19 -26.64 11.57
N GLY A 354 6.89 -27.79 11.59
CA GLY A 354 7.42 -28.43 10.37
C GLY A 354 8.91 -28.77 10.29
N VAL A 355 9.83 -27.98 10.87
CA VAL A 355 11.28 -28.26 10.82
C VAL A 355 11.86 -28.51 12.20
N LEU A 356 12.62 -29.59 12.35
CA LEU A 356 13.34 -29.89 13.58
C LEU A 356 14.66 -29.11 13.61
N LEU A 357 14.72 -28.08 14.46
CA LEU A 357 15.91 -27.25 14.63
C LEU A 357 16.97 -27.92 15.51
N LYS A 358 18.13 -28.22 14.92
CA LYS A 358 19.36 -28.59 15.65
C LYS A 358 20.15 -27.32 15.93
N ARG A 359 20.17 -26.92 17.21
CA ARG A 359 20.89 -25.74 17.67
C ARG A 359 22.29 -26.14 18.11
N ILE A 360 23.32 -25.66 17.42
CA ILE A 360 24.72 -25.91 17.78
C ILE A 360 25.41 -24.58 18.07
N ILE A 361 25.88 -24.41 19.30
CA ILE A 361 26.63 -23.25 19.75
C ILE A 361 28.13 -23.54 19.60
N LEU A 362 28.82 -22.68 18.88
CA LEU A 362 30.26 -22.67 18.71
C LEU A 362 30.79 -21.45 19.46
N THR A 363 31.27 -21.63 20.69
CA THR A 363 31.65 -20.51 21.58
C THR A 363 33.11 -20.57 22.03
N SER A 364 33.74 -19.41 22.19
CA SER A 364 35.07 -19.29 22.81
C SER A 364 35.05 -19.48 24.33
N SER A 365 33.87 -19.53 24.97
CA SER A 365 33.70 -19.69 26.41
C SER A 365 33.17 -21.08 26.81
N SER A 366 33.99 -21.85 27.51
CA SER A 366 33.62 -23.20 27.98
C SER A 366 32.58 -23.20 29.12
N GLU A 367 32.34 -22.06 29.78
CA GLU A 367 31.39 -21.92 30.89
C GLU A 367 29.92 -21.84 30.43
N ILE A 368 29.69 -21.58 29.14
CA ILE A 368 28.36 -21.37 28.54
C ILE A 368 27.57 -22.67 28.38
N ALA A 369 28.25 -23.83 28.30
CA ALA A 369 27.60 -25.12 28.04
C ALA A 369 26.52 -25.54 29.05
N ALA A 370 26.64 -25.12 30.32
CA ALA A 370 25.67 -25.45 31.36
C ALA A 370 24.39 -24.59 31.30
N ARG A 371 24.40 -23.47 30.57
CA ARG A 371 23.31 -22.48 30.57
C ARG A 371 22.32 -22.65 29.41
N PHE A 372 22.70 -23.39 28.37
CA PHE A 372 21.86 -23.65 27.19
C PHE A 372 21.68 -25.17 26.96
N PRO A 373 20.94 -25.87 27.84
CA PRO A 373 20.80 -27.33 27.77
C PRO A 373 20.05 -27.84 26.53
N SER A 374 19.32 -26.96 25.83
CA SER A 374 18.64 -27.24 24.56
C SER A 374 19.58 -27.27 23.35
N CYS A 375 20.84 -26.86 23.52
CA CYS A 375 21.82 -26.69 22.45
C CYS A 375 22.99 -27.67 22.59
N THR A 376 23.55 -28.10 21.47
CA THR A 376 24.86 -28.78 21.45
C THR A 376 25.95 -27.72 21.50
N VAL A 377 26.85 -27.76 22.48
CA VAL A 377 27.92 -26.77 22.61
C VAL A 377 29.28 -27.37 22.21
N ARG A 378 30.09 -26.58 21.50
CA ARG A 378 31.48 -26.87 21.14
C ARG A 378 32.36 -25.65 21.40
N GLU A 379 33.50 -25.88 22.04
CA GLU A 379 34.51 -24.84 22.24
C GLU A 379 35.22 -24.55 20.91
N ILE A 380 35.38 -23.27 20.58
CA ILE A 380 36.14 -22.80 19.42
C ILE A 380 37.28 -21.89 19.83
N ARG A 381 38.32 -21.86 18.99
CA ARG A 381 39.35 -20.80 18.95
C ARG A 381 39.54 -20.38 17.51
N GLN A 382 40.01 -19.16 17.29
CA GLN A 382 40.12 -18.59 15.95
C GLN A 382 40.94 -19.49 14.99
N GLU A 383 41.98 -20.15 15.46
CA GLU A 383 42.86 -21.01 14.66
C GLU A 383 42.22 -22.34 14.25
N ILE A 384 41.18 -22.80 14.97
CA ILE A 384 40.52 -24.08 14.75
C ILE A 384 39.03 -23.94 14.39
N LEU A 385 38.53 -22.71 14.24
CA LEU A 385 37.10 -22.42 13.99
C LEU A 385 36.55 -23.21 12.80
N VAL A 386 37.17 -23.04 11.62
CA VAL A 386 36.75 -23.71 10.38
C VAL A 386 36.77 -25.24 10.52
N ARG A 387 37.82 -25.77 11.16
CA ARG A 387 37.94 -27.20 11.41
C ARG A 387 36.81 -27.69 12.31
N THR A 388 36.50 -26.94 13.36
CA THR A 388 35.43 -27.27 14.31
C THR A 388 34.07 -27.25 13.64
N ILE A 389 33.79 -26.25 12.79
CA ILE A 389 32.56 -26.20 11.98
C ILE A 389 32.44 -27.46 11.10
N ASN A 390 33.48 -27.77 10.33
CA ASN A 390 33.47 -28.94 9.45
C ASN A 390 33.31 -30.27 10.21
N ASP A 391 33.92 -30.38 11.39
CA ASP A 391 33.81 -31.56 12.25
C ASP A 391 32.38 -31.69 12.82
N VAL A 392 31.77 -30.59 13.28
CA VAL A 392 30.38 -30.55 13.74
C VAL A 392 29.42 -30.98 12.63
N VAL A 393 29.56 -30.44 11.42
CA VAL A 393 28.69 -30.79 10.29
C VAL A 393 28.81 -32.27 9.95
N ARG A 394 30.00 -32.87 10.11
CA ARG A 394 30.22 -34.30 9.89
C ARG A 394 29.61 -35.17 10.99
N GLU A 395 29.70 -34.74 12.26
CA GLU A 395 29.22 -35.47 13.43
C GLU A 395 27.70 -35.45 13.60
N GLN A 396 27.06 -34.33 13.25
CA GLN A 396 25.63 -34.11 13.49
C GLN A 396 24.76 -34.59 12.32
N THR A 397 23.50 -34.91 12.62
CA THR A 397 22.46 -35.22 11.63
C THR A 397 21.60 -33.97 11.40
N PHE A 398 21.61 -33.46 10.17
CA PHE A 398 20.69 -32.47 9.63
C PHE A 398 20.81 -32.45 8.10
N ASP A 399 19.82 -31.97 7.36
CA ASP A 399 19.83 -31.94 5.89
C ASP A 399 20.41 -30.63 5.34
N TRP A 400 20.15 -29.54 6.05
CA TRP A 400 20.58 -28.19 5.70
C TRP A 400 21.29 -27.56 6.89
N LEU A 401 22.27 -26.69 6.63
CA LEU A 401 22.91 -25.88 7.65
C LEU A 401 22.89 -24.39 7.33
N MET A 402 22.82 -23.57 8.36
CA MET A 402 23.00 -22.12 8.29
C MET A 402 23.94 -21.67 9.39
N LEU A 403 24.84 -20.74 9.06
CA LEU A 403 25.71 -20.08 10.01
C LEU A 403 25.09 -18.75 10.41
N VAL A 404 25.12 -18.45 11.71
CA VAL A 404 24.67 -17.18 12.29
C VAL A 404 25.66 -16.72 13.36
N GLN A 405 25.75 -15.41 13.55
CA GLN A 405 26.52 -14.81 14.65
C GLN A 405 25.64 -14.68 15.89
N ALA A 406 26.22 -14.83 17.08
CA ALA A 406 25.55 -14.49 18.32
C ALA A 406 25.09 -13.01 18.28
N GLY A 407 23.83 -12.77 18.61
CA GLY A 407 23.17 -11.47 18.56
C GLY A 407 22.21 -11.33 17.37
N GLU A 408 22.31 -12.18 16.35
CA GLU A 408 21.32 -12.23 15.27
C GLU A 408 20.03 -12.88 15.77
N ILE A 409 18.88 -12.25 15.49
CA ILE A 409 17.55 -12.67 15.98
C ILE A 409 16.75 -13.22 14.80
N PHE A 410 16.16 -14.41 14.92
CA PHE A 410 15.31 -14.97 13.87
C PHE A 410 13.91 -14.35 13.86
N THR A 411 13.32 -14.20 12.68
CA THR A 411 11.90 -13.80 12.56
C THR A 411 11.00 -15.03 12.48
N ALA A 412 9.78 -14.93 13.04
CA ALA A 412 8.80 -16.02 12.99
C ALA A 412 8.40 -16.35 11.54
N GLY A 413 8.12 -15.33 10.73
CA GLY A 413 7.84 -15.48 9.29
C GLY A 413 9.00 -16.11 8.53
N GLY A 414 10.24 -15.72 8.85
CA GLY A 414 11.47 -16.27 8.26
C GLY A 414 11.64 -17.77 8.48
N LEU A 415 11.47 -18.25 9.71
CA LEU A 415 11.54 -19.69 10.02
C LEU A 415 10.40 -20.49 9.38
N LEU A 416 9.19 -19.94 9.39
CA LEU A 416 8.02 -20.52 8.74
C LEU A 416 8.24 -20.69 7.23
N MET A 417 8.61 -19.61 6.55
CA MET A 417 8.83 -19.62 5.10
C MET A 417 10.08 -20.42 4.72
N THR A 418 11.08 -20.50 5.59
CA THR A 418 12.20 -21.44 5.43
C THR A 418 11.70 -22.88 5.42
N SER A 419 10.83 -23.24 6.37
CA SER A 419 10.24 -24.57 6.45
C SER A 419 9.47 -24.92 5.16
N LEU A 420 8.62 -24.00 4.70
CA LEU A 420 7.88 -24.15 3.44
C LEU A 420 8.80 -24.21 2.22
N GLY A 421 9.80 -23.33 2.14
CA GLY A 421 10.74 -23.23 1.02
C GLY A 421 11.61 -24.48 0.86
N LEU A 422 12.01 -25.10 1.99
CA LEU A 422 12.80 -26.33 1.98
C LEU A 422 12.05 -27.55 1.40
N VAL A 423 10.71 -27.55 1.41
CA VAL A 423 9.92 -28.58 0.71
C VAL A 423 10.17 -28.50 -0.80
N THR A 424 10.17 -27.28 -1.34
CA THR A 424 10.34 -26.99 -2.77
C THR A 424 11.79 -26.87 -3.22
N ALA A 425 12.74 -26.85 -2.28
CA ALA A 425 14.19 -26.71 -2.52
C ALA A 425 14.86 -27.92 -3.23
N GLN A 426 14.08 -28.85 -3.79
CA GLN A 426 14.63 -30.03 -4.47
C GLN A 426 15.46 -29.58 -5.68
N GLY A 427 16.75 -29.93 -5.69
CA GLY A 427 17.70 -29.53 -6.73
C GLY A 427 18.49 -28.25 -6.41
N CYS A 428 18.15 -27.52 -5.35
CA CYS A 428 18.99 -26.44 -4.84
C CYS A 428 20.19 -27.01 -4.08
N SER A 429 21.37 -26.48 -4.38
CA SER A 429 22.62 -26.73 -3.66
C SER A 429 22.78 -25.80 -2.46
N ALA A 430 22.26 -24.58 -2.59
CA ALA A 430 22.21 -23.59 -1.52
C ALA A 430 21.01 -22.66 -1.73
N ILE A 431 20.52 -22.07 -0.65
CA ILE A 431 19.46 -21.06 -0.64
C ILE A 431 19.93 -19.91 0.24
N TYR A 432 19.63 -18.66 -0.09
CA TYR A 432 19.83 -17.55 0.82
C TYR A 432 18.52 -16.77 1.01
N GLY A 433 18.38 -16.13 2.17
CA GLY A 433 17.21 -15.33 2.51
C GLY A 433 17.41 -13.82 2.30
N ASP A 434 16.53 -13.00 2.84
CA ASP A 434 16.74 -11.57 3.09
C ASP A 434 17.10 -11.34 4.57
N GLU A 435 17.57 -10.14 4.92
CA GLU A 435 17.83 -9.76 6.31
C GLU A 435 17.33 -8.35 6.65
N LEU A 436 17.09 -8.12 7.93
CA LEU A 436 16.78 -6.82 8.52
C LEU A 436 18.03 -6.31 9.23
N LEU A 437 18.33 -5.03 9.09
CA LEU A 437 19.54 -4.41 9.64
C LEU A 437 19.17 -3.19 10.48
N TYR A 438 19.67 -3.11 11.72
CA TYR A 438 19.60 -1.87 12.49
C TYR A 438 20.55 -0.82 11.89
N GLY A 439 20.02 0.35 11.59
CA GLY A 439 20.78 1.53 11.22
C GLY A 439 21.43 2.21 12.41
N LYS A 440 22.36 3.15 12.16
CA LYS A 440 23.03 3.96 13.20
C LYS A 440 22.09 4.81 14.04
N ASP A 441 20.93 5.13 13.48
CA ASP A 441 19.83 5.85 14.11
C ASP A 441 18.91 4.94 14.93
N GLY A 442 19.20 3.63 15.00
CA GLY A 442 18.38 2.62 15.65
C GLY A 442 17.15 2.21 14.85
N GLN A 443 16.94 2.72 13.63
CA GLN A 443 15.83 2.33 12.78
C GLN A 443 16.10 1.00 12.08
N LEU A 444 15.03 0.23 11.85
CA LEU A 444 15.15 -1.07 11.19
C LEU A 444 15.03 -0.92 9.66
N GLY A 445 16.16 -1.12 8.97
CA GLY A 445 16.27 -1.15 7.52
C GLY A 445 16.05 -2.55 6.94
N LEU A 446 15.72 -2.60 5.65
CA LEU A 446 15.46 -3.84 4.91
C LEU A 446 16.57 -4.09 3.89
N SER A 447 17.20 -5.26 3.96
CA SER A 447 18.16 -5.76 2.97
C SER A 447 17.45 -6.74 2.04
N CYS A 448 16.75 -6.21 1.03
CA CYS A 448 16.01 -6.96 0.04
C CYS A 448 16.94 -7.32 -1.14
N ARG A 449 17.52 -8.52 -1.09
CA ARG A 449 18.45 -9.02 -2.10
C ARG A 449 17.71 -9.38 -3.40
N PRO A 450 18.34 -9.19 -4.58
CA PRO A 450 17.79 -9.76 -5.80
C PRO A 450 17.93 -11.29 -5.81
N ASP A 451 17.35 -11.96 -6.81
CA ASP A 451 17.77 -13.33 -7.13
C ASP A 451 19.25 -13.36 -7.50
N PHE A 452 19.82 -14.57 -7.58
CA PHE A 452 21.27 -14.76 -7.57
C PHE A 452 21.97 -13.89 -8.62
N ASN A 453 22.86 -13.01 -8.12
CA ASN A 453 23.55 -11.99 -8.90
C ASN A 453 25.07 -12.18 -8.73
N LEU A 454 25.70 -12.79 -9.74
CA LEU A 454 27.12 -13.15 -9.69
C LEU A 454 28.00 -11.92 -9.55
N ASP A 455 27.78 -10.90 -10.39
CA ASP A 455 28.62 -9.71 -10.38
C ASP A 455 28.44 -8.91 -9.07
N TYR A 456 27.24 -8.88 -8.50
CA TYR A 456 27.03 -8.25 -7.19
C TYR A 456 27.69 -9.03 -6.04
N LEU A 457 27.66 -10.37 -6.08
CA LEU A 457 28.40 -11.22 -5.13
C LEU A 457 29.91 -10.96 -5.20
N LEU A 458 30.48 -10.89 -6.40
CA LEU A 458 31.92 -10.67 -6.59
C LEU A 458 32.33 -9.26 -6.17
N SER A 459 31.47 -8.27 -6.42
CA SER A 459 31.79 -6.87 -6.17
C SER A 459 31.44 -6.37 -4.77
N LEU A 460 30.50 -7.00 -4.05
CA LEU A 460 30.16 -6.66 -2.67
C LEU A 460 29.82 -7.92 -1.82
N PRO A 461 30.81 -8.79 -1.51
CA PRO A 461 30.60 -10.02 -0.75
C PRO A 461 29.88 -9.83 0.59
N ALA A 462 30.17 -8.74 1.31
CA ALA A 462 29.60 -8.47 2.63
C ALA A 462 28.06 -8.47 2.64
N VAL A 463 27.43 -8.04 1.54
CA VAL A 463 25.97 -8.01 1.39
C VAL A 463 25.41 -9.35 0.91
N MET A 464 26.16 -10.07 0.07
CA MET A 464 25.63 -11.23 -0.65
C MET A 464 25.97 -12.58 -0.04
N THR A 465 26.88 -12.68 0.94
CA THR A 465 27.40 -13.98 1.45
C THR A 465 26.78 -14.46 2.77
N ARG A 466 26.01 -13.62 3.46
CA ARG A 466 25.44 -13.94 4.78
C ARG A 466 24.12 -14.70 4.71
N HIS A 467 23.87 -15.54 5.72
CA HIS A 467 22.60 -16.24 5.93
C HIS A 467 22.23 -17.21 4.79
N TRP A 468 23.23 -17.95 4.30
CA TRP A 468 23.02 -19.02 3.34
C TRP A 468 22.70 -20.33 4.06
N LEU A 469 21.71 -21.04 3.54
CA LEU A 469 21.37 -22.41 3.83
C LEU A 469 22.10 -23.31 2.84
N PHE A 470 23.04 -24.12 3.33
CA PHE A 470 23.78 -25.07 2.51
C PHE A 470 23.24 -26.48 2.66
N ASN A 471 23.10 -27.20 1.54
CA ASN A 471 22.80 -28.63 1.59
C ASN A 471 23.99 -29.36 2.23
N ARG A 472 23.74 -30.12 3.31
CA ARG A 472 24.81 -30.76 4.10
C ARG A 472 25.58 -31.79 3.30
N GLU A 473 24.90 -32.66 2.55
CA GLU A 473 25.54 -33.72 1.79
C GLU A 473 26.53 -33.13 0.77
N LEU A 474 26.08 -32.10 0.05
CA LEU A 474 26.92 -31.38 -0.89
C LEU A 474 28.06 -30.66 -0.18
N PHE A 475 27.80 -29.98 0.94
CA PHE A 475 28.82 -29.34 1.77
C PHE A 475 29.95 -30.29 2.15
N LEU A 476 29.61 -31.49 2.60
CA LEU A 476 30.60 -32.51 2.93
C LEU A 476 31.32 -33.05 1.69
N SER A 477 30.61 -33.27 0.58
CA SER A 477 31.21 -33.77 -0.67
C SER A 477 32.24 -32.80 -1.27
N LEU A 478 32.05 -31.49 -1.05
CA LEU A 478 32.97 -30.43 -1.45
C LEU A 478 34.11 -30.19 -0.46
N GLY A 479 34.16 -30.94 0.64
CA GLY A 479 35.21 -30.87 1.66
C GLY A 479 34.99 -29.82 2.76
N GLY A 480 33.79 -29.23 2.85
CA GLY A 480 33.47 -28.18 3.83
C GLY A 480 34.29 -26.89 3.66
N PHE A 481 34.22 -25.98 4.62
CA PHE A 481 34.94 -24.70 4.55
C PHE A 481 36.47 -24.88 4.51
N ASP A 482 37.17 -24.06 3.71
CA ASP A 482 38.64 -24.09 3.67
C ASP A 482 39.27 -23.27 4.80
N SER A 483 40.00 -23.95 5.69
CA SER A 483 40.73 -23.35 6.82
C SER A 483 41.72 -22.24 6.43
N LYS A 484 42.22 -22.22 5.19
CA LYS A 484 43.12 -21.15 4.71
C LYS A 484 42.42 -19.81 4.53
N HIS A 485 41.09 -19.83 4.43
CA HIS A 485 40.25 -18.66 4.13
C HIS A 485 39.26 -18.40 5.28
N ALA A 486 39.66 -18.66 6.53
CA ALA A 486 38.76 -18.60 7.70
C ALA A 486 37.97 -17.29 7.85
N SER A 487 38.54 -16.14 7.50
CA SER A 487 37.87 -14.84 7.60
C SER A 487 36.83 -14.57 6.50
N CYS A 488 36.79 -15.37 5.44
CA CYS A 488 35.89 -15.24 4.29
C CYS A 488 35.41 -16.61 3.80
N MET A 489 35.24 -17.55 4.73
CA MET A 489 34.98 -18.95 4.44
C MET A 489 33.67 -19.18 3.67
N GLU A 490 32.63 -18.38 3.94
CA GLU A 490 31.36 -18.45 3.22
C GLU A 490 31.53 -18.00 1.75
N LEU A 491 32.20 -16.87 1.50
CA LEU A 491 32.52 -16.42 0.14
C LEU A 491 33.32 -17.49 -0.63
N GLU A 492 34.36 -18.02 -0.01
CA GLU A 492 35.21 -19.07 -0.58
C GLU A 492 34.40 -20.29 -1.01
N TYR A 493 33.54 -20.77 -0.11
CA TYR A 493 32.72 -21.94 -0.33
C TYR A 493 31.64 -21.69 -1.39
N ILE A 494 30.96 -20.54 -1.35
CA ILE A 494 29.95 -20.15 -2.35
C ILE A 494 30.57 -20.11 -3.75
N LEU A 495 31.75 -19.49 -3.91
CA LEU A 495 32.42 -19.44 -5.22
C LEU A 495 32.85 -20.83 -5.70
N ARG A 496 33.34 -21.68 -4.79
CA ARG A 496 33.67 -23.08 -5.12
C ARG A 496 32.43 -23.90 -5.47
N LEU A 497 31.29 -23.63 -4.83
CA LEU A 497 30.00 -24.23 -5.14
C LEU A 497 29.57 -23.86 -6.57
N ILE A 498 29.65 -22.57 -6.92
CA ILE A 498 29.33 -22.05 -8.26
C ILE A 498 30.24 -22.68 -9.33
N GLU A 499 31.54 -22.79 -9.04
CA GLU A 499 32.51 -23.41 -9.95
C GLU A 499 32.19 -24.86 -10.28
N GLN A 500 31.53 -25.60 -9.36
CA GLN A 500 31.26 -27.03 -9.51
C GLN A 500 29.82 -27.36 -9.93
N GLN A 501 28.84 -26.64 -9.39
CA GLN A 501 27.41 -26.89 -9.63
C GLN A 501 26.77 -25.88 -10.60
N GLY A 502 27.45 -24.77 -10.86
CA GLY A 502 26.89 -23.66 -11.63
C GLY A 502 25.97 -22.75 -10.80
N MET A 503 25.49 -21.68 -11.43
CA MET A 503 24.64 -20.67 -10.77
C MET A 503 23.18 -21.11 -10.65
N GLY A 504 22.71 -22.01 -11.52
CA GLY A 504 21.30 -22.45 -11.57
C GLY A 504 20.87 -23.31 -10.39
N SER A 505 21.80 -23.77 -9.56
CA SER A 505 21.51 -24.55 -8.35
C SER A 505 21.34 -23.68 -7.10
N ILE A 506 21.37 -22.35 -7.22
CA ILE A 506 21.22 -21.42 -6.09
C ILE A 506 19.79 -20.89 -6.07
N GLY A 507 19.10 -21.09 -4.94
CA GLY A 507 17.78 -20.52 -4.69
C GLY A 507 17.87 -19.22 -3.90
N HIS A 508 16.85 -18.37 -4.06
CA HIS A 508 16.64 -17.19 -3.23
C HIS A 508 15.26 -17.32 -2.58
N LEU A 509 15.22 -17.21 -1.27
CA LEU A 509 13.99 -17.12 -0.49
C LEU A 509 13.80 -15.64 -0.14
N ALA A 510 12.91 -14.95 -0.84
CA ALA A 510 12.64 -13.52 -0.61
C ALA A 510 11.87 -13.26 0.70
N GLU A 511 12.46 -13.67 1.83
CA GLU A 511 11.93 -13.54 3.18
C GLU A 511 13.03 -13.20 4.17
N PHE A 512 12.70 -12.35 5.16
CA PHE A 512 13.65 -11.86 6.16
C PHE A 512 13.91 -12.92 7.22
N LEU A 513 15.05 -13.61 7.14
CA LEU A 513 15.38 -14.70 8.06
C LEU A 513 15.80 -14.17 9.43
N THR A 514 16.60 -13.12 9.44
CA THR A 514 17.24 -12.58 10.63
C THR A 514 17.11 -11.06 10.73
N ILE A 515 17.19 -10.58 11.96
CA ILE A 515 17.42 -9.19 12.36
C ILE A 515 18.83 -9.14 12.92
N SER A 516 19.67 -8.28 12.33
CA SER A 516 21.08 -8.14 12.69
C SER A 516 21.44 -6.67 12.96
N ASP A 517 22.58 -6.47 13.62
CA ASP A 517 23.23 -5.16 13.73
C ASP A 517 23.69 -4.65 12.35
N GLU A 518 24.11 -3.38 12.30
CA GLU A 518 24.65 -2.73 11.10
C GLU A 518 25.75 -3.58 10.43
N LEU A 519 25.67 -3.71 9.10
CA LEU A 519 26.67 -4.42 8.32
C LEU A 519 28.01 -3.68 8.33
N SER A 520 29.06 -4.33 8.85
CA SER A 520 30.43 -3.81 8.75
C SER A 520 31.02 -4.13 7.38
N ILE A 521 31.23 -3.10 6.56
CA ILE A 521 31.83 -3.23 5.22
C ILE A 521 33.28 -2.78 5.29
N SER A 522 34.20 -3.74 5.18
CA SER A 522 35.65 -3.51 5.20
C SER A 522 36.37 -4.36 4.16
N THR A 523 37.57 -3.95 3.75
CA THR A 523 38.38 -4.71 2.80
C THR A 523 39.19 -5.76 3.53
N HIS A 524 39.08 -7.02 3.08
CA HIS A 524 39.86 -8.13 3.60
C HIS A 524 40.80 -8.68 2.50
N GLU A 525 42.09 -8.82 2.79
CA GLU A 525 43.06 -9.42 1.84
C GLU A 525 42.67 -10.86 1.47
N GLY A 526 42.05 -11.59 2.40
CA GLY A 526 41.52 -12.92 2.15
C GLY A 526 40.43 -12.95 1.07
N GLU A 527 39.54 -11.96 1.03
CA GLU A 527 38.49 -11.86 0.01
C GLU A 527 39.11 -11.60 -1.36
N ILE A 528 40.08 -10.67 -1.47
CA ILE A 528 40.81 -10.41 -2.71
C ILE A 528 41.47 -11.70 -3.23
N ALA A 529 42.17 -12.44 -2.37
CA ALA A 529 42.81 -13.69 -2.74
C ALA A 529 41.81 -14.76 -3.23
N VAL A 530 40.64 -14.86 -2.58
CA VAL A 530 39.57 -15.78 -2.98
C VAL A 530 38.96 -15.38 -4.33
N LEU A 531 38.72 -14.09 -4.57
CA LEU A 531 38.19 -13.56 -5.82
C LEU A 531 39.19 -13.76 -6.98
N GLU A 532 40.48 -13.49 -6.77
CA GLU A 532 41.52 -13.73 -7.79
C GLU A 532 41.67 -15.22 -8.12
N ARG A 533 41.61 -16.08 -7.11
CA ARG A 533 41.58 -17.54 -7.31
C ARG A 533 40.36 -17.97 -8.13
N HIS A 534 39.18 -17.40 -7.85
CA HIS A 534 37.97 -17.67 -8.63
C HIS A 534 38.15 -17.27 -10.10
N LEU A 535 38.71 -16.08 -10.36
CA LEU A 535 39.03 -15.64 -11.73
C LEU A 535 39.99 -16.61 -12.44
N GLN A 536 41.06 -17.04 -11.76
CA GLN A 536 42.03 -17.99 -12.31
C GLN A 536 41.39 -19.35 -12.65
N ARG A 537 40.54 -19.89 -11.76
CA ARG A 537 39.81 -21.15 -12.01
C ARG A 537 38.87 -21.07 -13.20
N ARG A 538 38.34 -19.88 -13.47
CA ARG A 538 37.51 -19.60 -14.65
C ARG A 538 38.32 -19.35 -15.93
N GLY A 539 39.65 -19.40 -15.86
CA GLY A 539 40.55 -19.25 -17.00
C GLY A 539 41.13 -17.85 -17.20
N TYR A 540 40.91 -16.93 -16.27
CA TYR A 540 41.45 -15.57 -16.32
C TYR A 540 42.78 -15.49 -15.57
N GLU A 541 43.87 -15.97 -16.20
CA GLU A 541 45.19 -16.04 -15.56
C GLU A 541 45.74 -14.66 -15.11
N ALA A 542 45.41 -13.60 -15.86
CA ALA A 542 45.78 -12.22 -15.53
C ALA A 542 44.69 -11.46 -14.74
N GLY A 543 43.66 -12.19 -14.28
CA GLY A 543 42.53 -11.62 -13.54
C GLY A 543 42.93 -11.06 -12.17
N LYS A 544 42.35 -9.93 -11.79
CA LYS A 544 42.62 -9.23 -10.52
C LYS A 544 41.34 -8.71 -9.87
N ALA A 545 41.33 -8.67 -8.54
CA ALA A 545 40.30 -8.02 -7.75
C ALA A 545 40.86 -6.72 -7.14
N VAL A 546 40.30 -5.57 -7.52
CA VAL A 546 40.77 -4.25 -7.04
C VAL A 546 39.76 -3.66 -6.09
N ALA A 547 40.18 -3.37 -4.86
CA ALA A 547 39.34 -2.65 -3.90
C ALA A 547 39.14 -1.19 -4.35
N THR A 548 37.90 -0.77 -4.55
CA THR A 548 37.54 0.59 -4.99
C THR A 548 37.07 1.46 -3.83
N LEU A 549 36.41 0.84 -2.84
CA LEU A 549 36.00 1.36 -1.55
C LEU A 549 36.16 0.24 -0.52
N PRO A 550 36.09 0.50 0.80
CA PRO A 550 36.07 -0.57 1.80
C PRO A 550 35.05 -1.65 1.44
N GLY A 551 35.48 -2.91 1.33
CA GLY A 551 34.65 -4.07 0.96
C GLY A 551 34.07 -4.09 -0.47
N HIS A 552 34.37 -3.09 -1.30
CA HIS A 552 33.90 -3.02 -2.69
C HIS A 552 35.00 -3.43 -3.65
N TYR A 553 34.70 -4.37 -4.55
CA TYR A 553 35.68 -4.94 -5.46
C TYR A 553 35.28 -4.75 -6.91
N ARG A 554 36.23 -4.29 -7.71
CA ARG A 554 36.14 -4.28 -9.17
C ARG A 554 36.93 -5.46 -9.73
N MET A 555 36.26 -6.30 -10.52
CA MET A 555 36.90 -7.42 -11.20
C MET A 555 37.54 -6.95 -12.50
N ILE A 556 38.86 -7.11 -12.64
CA ILE A 556 39.58 -6.87 -13.89
C ILE A 556 39.95 -8.25 -14.45
N TYR A 557 39.33 -8.65 -15.56
CA TYR A 557 39.48 -10.01 -16.11
C TYR A 557 40.80 -10.23 -16.88
N GLY A 558 41.51 -9.16 -17.24
CA GLY A 558 42.87 -9.25 -17.79
C GLY A 558 42.96 -9.84 -19.21
N HIS A 559 41.91 -9.67 -20.02
CA HIS A 559 41.84 -10.15 -21.39
C HIS A 559 43.03 -9.65 -22.24
N GLN A 560 43.58 -10.52 -23.07
CA GLN A 560 44.65 -10.17 -24.02
C GLN A 560 44.08 -9.73 -25.38
N GLU A 561 42.83 -10.09 -25.66
CA GLU A 561 42.14 -9.75 -26.90
C GLU A 561 41.80 -8.26 -26.93
N THR A 562 41.92 -7.67 -28.13
CA THR A 562 41.53 -6.29 -28.41
C THR A 562 40.59 -6.28 -29.61
N PRO A 563 39.35 -6.78 -29.47
CA PRO A 563 38.42 -6.91 -30.58
C PRO A 563 38.02 -5.55 -31.17
N LEU A 564 37.61 -5.55 -32.43
CA LEU A 564 37.07 -4.34 -33.06
C LEU A 564 35.65 -4.08 -32.52
N VAL A 565 35.39 -2.85 -32.06
CA VAL A 565 34.05 -2.41 -31.65
C VAL A 565 33.45 -1.51 -32.72
N SER A 566 32.25 -1.85 -33.22
CA SER A 566 31.48 -0.98 -34.11
C SER A 566 30.50 -0.14 -33.30
N ILE A 567 30.76 1.16 -33.20
CA ILE A 567 29.90 2.12 -32.51
C ILE A 567 28.86 2.65 -33.49
N ILE A 568 27.58 2.42 -33.21
CA ILE A 568 26.45 2.76 -34.08
C ILE A 568 25.72 3.97 -33.48
N ILE A 569 25.64 5.06 -34.26
CA ILE A 569 25.00 6.32 -33.86
C ILE A 569 23.92 6.72 -34.86
N PRO A 570 22.63 6.43 -34.59
CA PRO A 570 21.49 6.93 -35.37
C PRO A 570 21.31 8.44 -35.22
N THR A 571 21.02 9.17 -36.30
CA THR A 571 20.77 10.61 -36.23
C THR A 571 19.83 11.13 -37.32
N LYS A 572 19.11 12.23 -37.02
CA LYS A 572 18.36 13.03 -38.00
C LYS A 572 18.29 14.50 -37.55
N ASP A 573 18.85 15.42 -38.35
CA ASP A 573 18.72 16.88 -38.21
C ASP A 573 19.02 17.47 -36.81
N GLN A 574 19.85 16.79 -36.01
CA GLN A 574 20.23 17.19 -34.65
C GLN A 574 21.74 17.44 -34.57
N LEU A 575 22.23 18.31 -35.46
CA LEU A 575 23.66 18.52 -35.65
C LEU A 575 24.43 18.93 -34.37
N PRO A 576 23.95 19.87 -33.53
CA PRO A 576 24.72 20.31 -32.36
C PRO A 576 25.05 19.16 -31.39
N VAL A 577 24.07 18.32 -31.07
CA VAL A 577 24.28 17.18 -30.16
C VAL A 577 25.12 16.08 -30.81
N LEU A 578 24.92 15.80 -32.11
CA LEU A 578 25.72 14.84 -32.84
C LEU A 578 27.21 15.23 -32.87
N VAL A 579 27.50 16.52 -33.09
CA VAL A 579 28.86 17.06 -33.07
C VAL A 579 29.49 16.88 -31.70
N ALA A 580 28.76 17.19 -30.62
CA ALA A 580 29.25 17.00 -29.25
C ALA A 580 29.57 15.52 -28.96
N CYS A 581 28.65 14.63 -29.36
CA CYS A 581 28.82 13.19 -29.23
C CYS A 581 30.08 12.68 -29.94
N VAL A 582 30.19 12.92 -31.26
CA VAL A 582 31.31 12.43 -32.06
C VAL A 582 32.63 13.06 -31.63
N THR A 583 32.66 14.36 -31.34
CA THR A 583 33.88 15.05 -30.86
C THR A 583 34.35 14.42 -29.54
N SER A 584 33.46 14.29 -28.55
CA SER A 584 33.82 13.71 -27.26
C SER A 584 34.32 12.26 -27.38
N LEU A 585 33.72 11.49 -28.28
CA LEU A 585 34.12 10.11 -28.56
C LEU A 585 35.54 10.05 -29.15
N LEU A 586 35.83 10.87 -30.17
CA LEU A 586 37.13 10.91 -30.84
C LEU A 586 38.24 11.46 -29.94
N GLU A 587 37.94 12.45 -29.11
CA GLU A 587 38.94 13.12 -28.26
C GLU A 587 39.27 12.34 -27.00
N LYS A 588 38.29 11.66 -26.39
CA LYS A 588 38.45 11.07 -25.06
C LYS A 588 38.63 9.56 -25.06
N THR A 589 38.11 8.83 -26.04
CA THR A 589 38.16 7.36 -26.01
C THR A 589 39.58 6.86 -26.13
N ARG A 590 40.07 6.17 -25.10
CA ARG A 590 41.44 5.63 -25.06
C ARG A 590 41.59 4.33 -25.86
N TYR A 591 40.55 3.51 -25.90
CA TYR A 591 40.59 2.24 -26.61
C TYR A 591 40.77 2.46 -28.13
N PRO A 592 41.78 1.88 -28.79
CA PRO A 592 42.13 2.25 -30.16
C PRO A 592 41.34 1.49 -31.24
N ASN A 593 40.83 0.29 -30.95
CA ASN A 593 40.29 -0.61 -31.96
C ASN A 593 38.76 -0.46 -32.10
N TYR A 594 38.30 0.69 -32.60
CA TYR A 594 36.89 0.91 -32.90
C TYR A 594 36.68 1.55 -34.28
N GLU A 595 35.50 1.28 -34.85
CA GLU A 595 34.93 2.03 -35.96
C GLU A 595 33.65 2.76 -35.51
N LEU A 596 33.30 3.83 -36.21
CA LEU A 596 32.15 4.67 -35.98
C LEU A 596 31.23 4.61 -37.21
N LEU A 597 30.00 4.13 -37.01
CA LEU A 597 28.93 4.05 -37.99
C LEU A 597 27.86 5.10 -37.66
N ILE A 598 27.91 6.25 -38.31
CA ILE A 598 26.88 7.29 -38.17
C ILE A 598 25.76 6.96 -39.15
N VAL A 599 24.56 6.67 -38.65
CA VAL A 599 23.43 6.28 -39.48
C VAL A 599 22.48 7.46 -39.64
N ASP A 600 22.53 8.09 -40.80
CA ASP A 600 21.71 9.24 -41.14
C ASP A 600 20.31 8.78 -41.60
N ASN A 601 19.29 9.07 -40.80
CA ASN A 601 17.90 8.84 -41.15
C ASN A 601 17.34 10.00 -42.01
N ASN A 602 18.00 10.22 -43.15
CA ASN A 602 17.61 11.19 -44.17
C ASN A 602 17.49 12.62 -43.64
N SER A 603 18.58 13.16 -43.07
CA SER A 603 18.66 14.56 -42.64
C SER A 603 18.39 15.52 -43.80
N GLU A 604 17.56 16.54 -43.54
CA GLU A 604 17.05 17.48 -44.54
C GLU A 604 17.84 18.79 -44.54
N THR A 605 18.36 19.20 -43.39
CA THR A 605 19.11 20.45 -43.18
C THR A 605 20.43 20.45 -43.96
N HIS A 606 20.80 21.61 -44.52
CA HIS A 606 22.01 21.74 -45.34
C HIS A 606 23.26 21.52 -44.50
N GLU A 607 23.27 22.05 -43.29
CA GLU A 607 24.35 21.98 -42.32
C GLU A 607 24.62 20.53 -41.89
N ALA A 608 23.58 19.75 -41.58
CA ALA A 608 23.75 18.35 -41.19
C ALA A 608 24.34 17.52 -42.33
N LYS A 609 23.84 17.69 -43.56
CA LYS A 609 24.36 16.99 -44.75
C LYS A 609 25.83 17.33 -45.00
N ALA A 610 26.17 18.62 -44.98
CA ALA A 610 27.53 19.09 -45.20
C ALA A 610 28.50 18.55 -44.13
N TRP A 611 28.08 18.53 -42.87
CA TRP A 611 28.90 17.99 -41.78
C TRP A 611 29.09 16.48 -41.89
N LEU A 612 28.04 15.71 -42.20
CA LEU A 612 28.12 14.26 -42.40
C LEU A 612 29.08 13.89 -43.55
N ASP A 613 29.05 14.64 -44.66
CA ASP A 613 29.98 14.43 -45.78
C ASP A 613 31.42 14.82 -45.43
N GLY A 614 31.60 15.76 -44.48
CA GLY A 614 32.89 16.19 -43.97
C GLY A 614 33.50 15.18 -42.99
N VAL A 615 32.72 14.72 -41.99
CA VAL A 615 33.22 13.85 -40.92
C VAL A 615 33.67 12.48 -41.45
N ALA A 616 32.99 11.95 -42.49
CA ALA A 616 33.39 10.73 -43.17
C ALA A 616 34.79 10.82 -43.83
N LYS A 617 35.30 12.02 -44.08
CA LYS A 617 36.63 12.26 -44.68
C LYS A 617 37.74 12.45 -43.65
N VAL A 618 37.40 12.67 -42.38
CA VAL A 618 38.37 12.90 -41.29
C VAL A 618 39.22 11.65 -41.06
N ASP A 619 38.58 10.49 -40.95
CA ASP A 619 39.23 9.19 -40.89
C ASP A 619 38.39 8.15 -41.65
N PRO A 620 38.56 8.02 -42.98
CA PRO A 620 37.73 7.15 -43.82
C PRO A 620 37.83 5.65 -43.49
N ASN A 621 38.87 5.24 -42.76
CA ASN A 621 39.05 3.84 -42.38
C ASN A 621 38.20 3.49 -41.15
N ARG A 622 37.98 4.46 -40.26
CA ARG A 622 37.27 4.28 -38.99
C ARG A 622 35.90 4.93 -38.95
N ILE A 623 35.64 6.01 -39.70
CA ILE A 623 34.37 6.75 -39.66
C ILE A 623 33.62 6.52 -40.97
N ARG A 624 32.40 5.99 -40.85
CA ARG A 624 31.51 5.72 -41.98
C ARG A 624 30.14 6.35 -41.72
N VAL A 625 29.58 6.98 -42.75
CA VAL A 625 28.21 7.47 -42.74
C VAL A 625 27.36 6.55 -43.60
N ILE A 626 26.32 5.96 -43.00
CA ILE A 626 25.36 5.08 -43.67
C ILE A 626 24.04 5.84 -43.82
N ARG A 627 23.41 5.77 -45.00
CA ARG A 627 22.13 6.45 -45.26
C ARG A 627 20.97 5.47 -45.05
N TYR A 628 19.94 5.91 -44.34
CA TYR A 628 18.69 5.15 -44.11
C TYR A 628 17.47 5.98 -44.58
N PRO A 629 17.07 5.86 -45.87
CA PRO A 629 16.02 6.68 -46.49
C PRO A 629 14.60 6.11 -46.26
N HIS A 630 14.28 5.73 -45.02
CA HIS A 630 12.96 5.18 -44.63
C HIS A 630 12.37 5.95 -43.44
N PRO A 631 11.08 5.77 -43.10
CA PRO A 631 10.50 6.34 -41.88
C PRO A 631 11.29 5.94 -40.62
N PHE A 632 11.32 6.82 -39.62
CA PHE A 632 12.07 6.57 -38.39
C PHE A 632 11.57 5.30 -37.68
N ASN A 633 12.49 4.35 -37.52
CA ASN A 633 12.33 3.13 -36.76
C ASN A 633 13.70 2.84 -36.14
N TYR A 634 13.83 3.06 -34.83
CA TYR A 634 15.11 2.95 -34.13
C TYR A 634 15.68 1.53 -34.26
N SER A 635 14.81 0.53 -34.12
CA SER A 635 15.17 -0.88 -34.25
C SER A 635 15.71 -1.22 -35.64
N ALA A 636 14.99 -0.81 -36.69
CA ALA A 636 15.40 -1.07 -38.08
C ALA A 636 16.70 -0.36 -38.47
N ILE A 637 16.89 0.88 -38.00
CA ILE A 637 18.12 1.65 -38.23
C ILE A 637 19.33 0.91 -37.64
N ASN A 638 19.22 0.45 -36.39
CA ASN A 638 20.30 -0.24 -35.71
C ASN A 638 20.55 -1.65 -36.29
N ASN A 639 19.51 -2.40 -36.65
CA ASN A 639 19.65 -3.70 -37.30
C ASN A 639 20.40 -3.59 -38.64
N MET A 640 20.02 -2.65 -39.49
CA MET A 640 20.68 -2.40 -40.77
C MET A 640 22.16 -2.02 -40.59
N ALA A 641 22.47 -1.20 -39.57
CA ALA A 641 23.84 -0.83 -39.25
C ALA A 641 24.65 -2.01 -38.69
N ALA A 642 24.04 -2.87 -37.86
CA ALA A 642 24.65 -4.07 -37.31
C ALA A 642 25.05 -5.08 -38.39
N GLU A 643 24.27 -5.18 -39.47
CA GLU A 643 24.65 -6.00 -40.64
C GLU A 643 25.92 -5.49 -41.31
N GLN A 644 26.09 -4.16 -41.41
CA GLN A 644 27.23 -3.51 -42.06
C GLN A 644 28.46 -3.30 -41.16
N ALA A 645 28.31 -3.58 -39.87
CA ALA A 645 29.36 -3.49 -38.86
C ALA A 645 30.46 -4.54 -39.10
N ARG A 646 31.71 -4.15 -38.91
CA ARG A 646 32.90 -5.00 -39.06
C ARG A 646 33.41 -5.55 -37.73
N GLY A 647 33.00 -4.94 -36.62
CA GLY A 647 33.43 -5.30 -35.28
C GLY A 647 32.82 -6.61 -34.78
N ASP A 648 33.55 -7.28 -33.91
CA ASP A 648 33.08 -8.46 -33.17
C ASP A 648 32.05 -8.06 -32.10
N TYR A 649 32.10 -6.79 -31.68
CA TYR A 649 31.18 -6.18 -30.74
C TYR A 649 30.48 -4.97 -31.38
N LEU A 650 29.21 -4.83 -31.06
CA LEU A 650 28.38 -3.69 -31.43
C LEU A 650 28.17 -2.84 -30.18
N LEU A 651 28.29 -1.52 -30.33
CA LEU A 651 27.88 -0.57 -29.31
C LEU A 651 26.77 0.31 -29.86
N LEU A 652 25.56 0.17 -29.35
CA LEU A 652 24.45 1.08 -29.63
C LEU A 652 24.64 2.34 -28.78
N LEU A 653 24.68 3.50 -29.43
CA LEU A 653 24.94 4.78 -28.75
C LEU A 653 24.02 5.86 -29.31
N ASN A 654 23.28 6.54 -28.45
CA ASN A 654 22.43 7.65 -28.87
C ASN A 654 23.26 8.88 -29.26
N ASN A 655 22.74 9.69 -30.18
CA ASN A 655 23.43 10.86 -30.73
C ASN A 655 23.51 12.07 -29.78
N ASP A 656 22.79 12.06 -28.66
CA ASP A 656 22.77 13.07 -27.60
C ASP A 656 23.56 12.63 -26.35
N THR A 657 24.56 11.77 -26.55
CA THR A 657 25.51 11.33 -25.53
C THR A 657 26.83 12.07 -25.61
N ALA A 658 27.61 12.07 -24.53
CA ALA A 658 28.99 12.53 -24.53
C ALA A 658 29.87 11.67 -23.60
N VAL A 659 31.06 11.34 -24.05
CA VAL A 659 32.03 10.55 -23.26
C VAL A 659 32.57 11.38 -22.10
N VAL A 660 32.53 10.81 -20.90
CA VAL A 660 33.05 11.47 -19.67
C VAL A 660 34.41 10.89 -19.28
N GLN A 661 34.54 9.55 -19.29
CA GLN A 661 35.74 8.83 -18.85
C GLN A 661 36.51 8.24 -20.03
N PRO A 662 37.85 8.41 -20.11
CA PRO A 662 38.62 7.90 -21.24
C PRO A 662 38.61 6.38 -21.42
N ASP A 663 38.51 5.64 -20.32
CA ASP A 663 38.56 4.17 -20.25
C ASP A 663 37.17 3.51 -20.31
N TRP A 664 36.10 4.26 -20.59
CA TRP A 664 34.72 3.74 -20.60
C TRP A 664 34.56 2.48 -21.48
N LEU A 665 35.15 2.47 -22.68
CA LEU A 665 35.05 1.35 -23.61
C LEU A 665 35.87 0.13 -23.14
N ASP A 666 37.03 0.36 -22.52
CA ASP A 666 37.82 -0.69 -21.87
C ASP A 666 37.00 -1.35 -20.73
N ASN A 667 36.28 -0.54 -19.94
CA ASN A 667 35.42 -1.01 -18.85
C ASN A 667 34.25 -1.85 -19.36
N MET A 668 33.60 -1.44 -20.45
CA MET A 668 32.53 -2.26 -21.05
C MET A 668 33.08 -3.57 -21.63
N LEU A 669 34.21 -3.53 -22.33
CA LEU A 669 34.86 -4.72 -22.89
C LEU A 669 35.37 -5.69 -21.83
N ASN A 670 35.79 -5.20 -20.66
CA ASN A 670 36.18 -6.05 -19.52
C ASN A 670 35.11 -7.08 -19.19
N HIS A 671 33.82 -6.70 -19.25
CA HIS A 671 32.70 -7.61 -19.05
C HIS A 671 32.24 -8.28 -20.36
N ALA A 672 32.19 -7.56 -21.48
CA ALA A 672 31.65 -8.09 -22.74
C ALA A 672 32.47 -9.25 -23.34
N LEU A 673 33.76 -9.34 -23.01
CA LEU A 673 34.64 -10.45 -23.40
C LEU A 673 34.41 -11.74 -22.60
N ARG A 674 33.57 -11.71 -21.56
CA ARG A 674 33.19 -12.93 -20.82
C ARG A 674 32.22 -13.77 -21.64
N PRO A 675 32.46 -15.09 -21.82
CA PRO A 675 31.61 -15.94 -22.65
C PRO A 675 30.14 -15.98 -22.22
N GLU A 676 29.85 -15.88 -20.91
CA GLU A 676 28.50 -15.89 -20.37
C GLU A 676 27.79 -14.53 -20.41
N VAL A 677 28.48 -13.44 -20.78
CA VAL A 677 27.90 -12.09 -20.85
C VAL A 677 27.49 -11.79 -22.29
N GLY A 678 26.20 -11.49 -22.48
CA GLY A 678 25.65 -11.11 -23.78
C GLY A 678 25.63 -9.59 -23.97
N ILE A 679 25.30 -8.85 -22.90
CA ILE A 679 25.10 -7.40 -22.94
C ILE A 679 25.84 -6.70 -21.79
N VAL A 680 26.41 -5.53 -22.07
CA VAL A 680 26.97 -4.62 -21.06
C VAL A 680 26.36 -3.22 -21.21
N GLY A 681 25.87 -2.65 -20.11
CA GLY A 681 25.35 -1.28 -20.03
C GLY A 681 26.23 -0.35 -19.20
N ALA A 682 26.26 0.93 -19.58
CA ALA A 682 27.01 1.97 -18.88
C ALA A 682 26.15 2.72 -17.85
N LYS A 683 26.78 3.40 -16.89
CA LYS A 683 26.13 4.42 -16.06
C LYS A 683 25.86 5.66 -16.91
N LEU A 684 24.60 6.13 -16.92
CA LEU A 684 24.23 7.37 -17.62
C LEU A 684 23.90 8.48 -16.62
N VAL A 685 24.43 9.66 -16.89
CA VAL A 685 24.18 10.88 -16.10
C VAL A 685 23.69 12.01 -16.99
N TYR A 686 22.79 12.84 -16.47
CA TYR A 686 22.41 14.09 -17.09
C TYR A 686 23.54 15.13 -16.99
N PRO A 687 23.51 16.21 -17.80
CA PRO A 687 24.50 17.28 -17.73
C PRO A 687 24.59 18.00 -16.38
N ASP A 688 23.55 17.93 -15.55
CA ASP A 688 23.50 18.52 -14.21
C ASP A 688 24.09 17.61 -13.11
N GLY A 689 24.69 16.48 -13.49
CA GLY A 689 25.31 15.54 -12.56
C GLY A 689 24.33 14.59 -11.86
N ARG A 690 23.07 14.52 -12.31
CA ARG A 690 22.10 13.56 -11.80
C ARG A 690 22.12 12.26 -12.59
N ILE A 691 21.80 11.15 -11.94
CA ILE A 691 21.70 9.83 -12.56
C ILE A 691 20.48 9.80 -13.46
N GLN A 692 20.65 9.21 -14.64
CA GLN A 692 19.56 8.85 -15.55
C GLN A 692 19.41 7.33 -15.65
N HIS A 693 20.50 6.58 -15.64
CA HIS A 693 20.47 5.12 -15.73
C HIS A 693 21.49 4.48 -14.79
N GLY A 694 20.98 3.72 -13.83
CA GLY A 694 21.73 2.84 -12.93
C GLY A 694 21.22 1.39 -12.98
N GLY A 695 20.77 0.94 -14.14
CA GLY A 695 19.95 -0.27 -14.33
C GLY A 695 18.53 0.07 -14.82
N VAL A 696 17.75 -0.96 -15.18
CA VAL A 696 16.31 -0.89 -15.47
C VAL A 696 15.63 -2.02 -14.71
N ILE A 697 14.52 -1.71 -14.04
CA ILE A 697 13.69 -2.69 -13.31
C ILE A 697 12.42 -2.94 -14.11
N LEU A 698 12.09 -4.21 -14.35
CA LEU A 698 10.83 -4.57 -14.99
C LEU A 698 9.66 -4.41 -14.04
N GLY A 699 8.49 -4.05 -14.56
CA GLY A 699 7.27 -3.86 -13.78
C GLY A 699 7.19 -2.52 -13.04
N LEU A 700 8.32 -1.83 -12.84
CA LEU A 700 8.37 -0.55 -12.15
C LEU A 700 7.66 0.53 -12.98
N ARG A 701 6.60 1.12 -12.42
CA ARG A 701 5.79 2.20 -13.03
C ARG A 701 5.30 1.91 -14.46
N GLY A 702 5.18 0.64 -14.85
CA GLY A 702 4.86 0.21 -16.21
C GLY A 702 5.58 -1.10 -16.57
N PRO A 703 5.83 -1.39 -17.86
CA PRO A 703 6.56 -2.60 -18.26
C PRO A 703 8.00 -2.63 -17.75
N ALA A 704 8.68 -1.48 -17.73
CA ALA A 704 10.07 -1.33 -17.30
C ALA A 704 10.39 0.15 -17.10
N GLU A 705 11.23 0.48 -16.11
CA GLU A 705 11.64 1.85 -15.82
C GLU A 705 12.99 1.94 -15.08
N HIS A 706 13.63 3.10 -15.17
CA HIS A 706 14.93 3.39 -14.53
C HIS A 706 14.76 3.71 -13.02
N PRO A 707 15.35 2.91 -12.09
CA PRO A 707 15.51 3.32 -10.71
C PRO A 707 16.59 4.41 -10.59
N PHE A 708 16.62 5.11 -9.44
CA PHE A 708 17.59 6.17 -9.11
C PHE A 708 17.59 7.40 -10.05
N ASN A 709 16.67 7.48 -11.01
CA ASN A 709 16.59 8.60 -11.93
C ASN A 709 16.35 9.92 -11.17
N GLY A 710 17.27 10.87 -11.31
CA GLY A 710 17.27 12.15 -10.62
C GLY A 710 18.17 12.23 -9.37
N ASP A 711 18.69 11.10 -8.89
CA ASP A 711 19.61 11.07 -7.74
C ASP A 711 20.99 11.65 -8.10
N PRO A 712 21.75 12.22 -7.15
CA PRO A 712 23.14 12.65 -7.41
C PRO A 712 24.04 11.52 -7.94
N MET A 713 24.97 11.84 -8.85
CA MET A 713 25.85 10.85 -9.47
C MET A 713 26.75 10.09 -8.48
N ASP A 714 27.03 10.64 -7.31
CA ASP A 714 27.87 10.06 -6.27
C ASP A 714 27.08 9.35 -5.18
N GLU A 715 25.75 9.27 -5.27
CA GLU A 715 24.95 8.46 -4.35
C GLU A 715 25.41 6.99 -4.38
N PRO A 716 25.50 6.31 -3.21
CA PRO A 716 25.70 4.87 -3.16
C PRO A 716 24.50 4.10 -3.72
N GLY A 717 23.30 4.67 -3.61
CA GLY A 717 22.05 3.99 -3.94
C GLY A 717 21.67 2.93 -2.92
N TYR A 718 20.46 2.41 -3.06
CA TYR A 718 19.95 1.32 -2.23
C TYR A 718 20.93 0.15 -2.23
N MET A 719 21.31 -0.35 -1.04
CA MET A 719 22.32 -1.39 -0.84
C MET A 719 23.66 -1.15 -1.58
N GLN A 720 24.05 0.12 -1.75
CA GLN A 720 25.28 0.54 -2.44
C GLN A 720 25.36 0.11 -3.92
N ARG A 721 24.20 -0.15 -4.53
CA ARG A 721 24.13 -0.76 -5.87
C ARG A 721 24.69 0.12 -6.99
N LEU A 722 24.80 1.44 -6.79
CA LEU A 722 25.37 2.36 -7.78
C LEU A 722 26.90 2.41 -7.77
N LYS A 723 27.56 1.66 -6.87
CA LYS A 723 29.02 1.65 -6.69
C LYS A 723 29.70 0.38 -7.21
N VAL A 724 28.93 -0.62 -7.60
CA VAL A 724 29.44 -1.95 -7.97
C VAL A 724 28.85 -2.49 -9.27
N ASP A 725 29.55 -3.42 -9.91
CA ASP A 725 29.06 -4.15 -11.08
C ASP A 725 27.90 -5.08 -10.68
N GLN A 726 26.86 -5.18 -11.51
CA GLN A 726 25.68 -6.01 -11.21
C GLN A 726 25.05 -6.62 -12.44
N ASN A 727 24.41 -7.77 -12.25
CA ASN A 727 23.52 -8.34 -13.26
C ASN A 727 22.12 -7.71 -13.14
N TYR A 728 21.70 -6.95 -14.15
CA TYR A 728 20.32 -6.51 -14.31
C TYR A 728 19.62 -7.36 -15.36
N SER A 729 18.29 -7.42 -15.33
CA SER A 729 17.54 -8.00 -16.45
C SER A 729 17.64 -7.14 -17.70
N VAL A 730 17.72 -5.81 -17.54
CA VAL A 730 17.72 -4.85 -18.64
C VAL A 730 18.67 -3.68 -18.38
N VAL A 731 19.33 -3.24 -19.45
CA VAL A 731 20.03 -1.96 -19.55
C VAL A 731 19.56 -1.22 -20.81
N THR A 732 19.77 0.10 -20.87
CA THR A 732 19.22 0.90 -21.99
C THR A 732 20.13 0.93 -23.22
N ALA A 733 19.53 0.94 -24.42
CA ALA A 733 20.25 1.11 -25.69
C ALA A 733 20.84 2.51 -25.90
N ALA A 734 20.63 3.47 -24.98
CA ALA A 734 21.32 4.76 -25.04
C ALA A 734 22.86 4.62 -24.97
N CYS A 735 23.36 3.57 -24.29
CA CYS A 735 24.74 3.11 -24.36
C CYS A 735 24.82 1.63 -23.96
N LEU A 736 24.80 0.74 -24.96
CA LEU A 736 24.71 -0.72 -24.78
C LEU A 736 25.70 -1.44 -25.69
N MET A 737 26.56 -2.26 -25.10
CA MET A 737 27.49 -3.13 -25.83
C MET A 737 26.96 -4.56 -25.90
N ILE A 738 27.04 -5.18 -27.06
CA ILE A 738 26.61 -6.56 -27.29
C ILE A 738 27.55 -7.24 -28.28
N ARG A 739 27.82 -8.53 -28.05
CA ARG A 739 28.58 -9.34 -29.01
C ARG A 739 27.77 -9.49 -30.29
N LYS A 740 28.38 -9.24 -31.45
CA LYS A 740 27.67 -9.27 -32.75
C LYS A 740 27.01 -10.63 -33.01
N SER A 741 27.67 -11.72 -32.67
CA SER A 741 27.11 -13.08 -32.81
C SER A 741 25.87 -13.31 -31.94
N VAL A 742 25.84 -12.76 -30.72
CA VAL A 742 24.67 -12.85 -29.83
C VAL A 742 23.53 -11.98 -30.35
N TYR A 743 23.82 -10.76 -30.83
CA TYR A 743 22.83 -9.91 -31.49
C TYR A 743 22.16 -10.64 -32.68
N GLN A 744 22.95 -11.34 -33.49
CA GLN A 744 22.45 -12.14 -34.61
C GLN A 744 21.66 -13.37 -34.15
N GLN A 745 22.12 -14.06 -33.10
CA GLN A 745 21.44 -15.22 -32.53
C GLN A 745 20.00 -14.92 -32.09
N VAL A 746 19.76 -13.73 -31.52
CA VAL A 746 18.43 -13.31 -31.05
C VAL A 746 17.63 -12.48 -32.07
N ASN A 747 18.10 -12.44 -33.33
CA ASN A 747 17.52 -11.68 -34.43
C ASN A 747 17.39 -10.16 -34.15
N GLY A 748 18.40 -9.57 -33.50
CA GLY A 748 18.53 -8.12 -33.31
C GLY A 748 17.38 -7.48 -32.53
N LEU A 749 17.04 -6.23 -32.86
CA LEU A 749 15.91 -5.49 -32.28
C LEU A 749 14.62 -5.82 -33.04
N ASP A 750 13.46 -5.87 -32.36
CA ASP A 750 12.16 -6.12 -33.00
C ASP A 750 11.66 -4.87 -33.72
N GLU A 751 11.69 -4.91 -35.06
CA GLU A 751 11.34 -3.76 -35.91
C GLU A 751 9.84 -3.54 -36.07
N GLU A 752 9.00 -4.48 -35.62
CA GLU A 752 7.55 -4.43 -35.80
C GLU A 752 6.82 -4.07 -34.51
N ALA A 753 7.10 -4.78 -33.42
CA ALA A 753 6.44 -4.57 -32.13
C ALA A 753 7.04 -3.40 -31.35
N PHE A 754 8.35 -3.15 -31.47
CA PHE A 754 9.10 -2.18 -30.65
C PHE A 754 9.90 -1.22 -31.53
N LYS A 755 9.21 -0.33 -32.27
CA LYS A 755 9.85 0.57 -33.25
C LYS A 755 10.69 1.65 -32.60
N VAL A 756 10.25 2.14 -31.43
CA VAL A 756 10.92 3.24 -30.73
C VAL A 756 11.03 3.04 -29.23
N SER A 757 9.99 2.59 -28.54
CA SER A 757 10.05 2.31 -27.10
C SER A 757 10.21 0.82 -26.82
N TYR A 758 10.86 0.50 -25.69
CA TYR A 758 11.06 -0.86 -25.17
C TYR A 758 11.87 -1.82 -26.07
N ASN A 759 12.51 -1.33 -27.13
CA ASN A 759 13.33 -2.14 -28.03
C ASN A 759 14.56 -2.74 -27.31
N ASP A 760 15.15 -1.97 -26.39
CA ASP A 760 16.25 -2.38 -25.52
C ASP A 760 15.82 -3.38 -24.46
N VAL A 761 14.63 -3.19 -23.88
CA VAL A 761 13.98 -4.13 -22.97
C VAL A 761 13.79 -5.48 -23.65
N ASP A 762 13.16 -5.52 -24.83
CA ASP A 762 12.96 -6.76 -25.60
C ASP A 762 14.29 -7.45 -25.96
N LEU A 763 15.27 -6.69 -26.44
CA LEU A 763 16.59 -7.25 -26.78
C LEU A 763 17.26 -7.90 -25.55
N CYS A 764 17.27 -7.20 -24.41
CA CYS A 764 17.86 -7.73 -23.18
C CYS A 764 17.15 -9.00 -22.72
N LEU A 765 15.82 -9.05 -22.81
CA LEU A 765 15.03 -10.23 -22.43
C LEU A 765 15.27 -11.42 -23.38
N LYS A 766 15.37 -11.19 -24.70
CA LYS A 766 15.74 -12.26 -25.65
C LYS A 766 17.14 -12.81 -25.41
N VAL A 767 18.10 -11.93 -25.09
CA VAL A 767 19.47 -12.34 -24.76
C VAL A 767 19.50 -13.13 -23.45
N ARG A 768 18.70 -12.75 -22.46
CA ARG A 768 18.51 -13.52 -21.23
C ARG A 768 17.90 -14.89 -21.48
N GLU A 769 16.85 -15.00 -22.29
CA GLU A 769 16.26 -16.29 -22.67
C GLU A 769 17.25 -17.22 -23.37
N ALA A 770 18.21 -16.64 -24.11
CA ALA A 770 19.31 -17.39 -24.72
C ALA A 770 20.40 -17.84 -23.71
N GLY A 771 20.24 -17.55 -22.42
CA GLY A 771 21.12 -18.00 -21.33
C GLY A 771 22.28 -17.06 -20.99
N TYR A 772 22.29 -15.83 -21.54
CA TYR A 772 23.36 -14.86 -21.29
C TYR A 772 23.02 -13.89 -20.15
N LEU A 773 24.06 -13.40 -19.50
CA LEU A 773 23.98 -12.32 -18.50
C LEU A 773 23.97 -10.94 -19.18
N THR A 774 23.23 -10.02 -18.57
CA THR A 774 23.31 -8.59 -18.82
C THR A 774 24.01 -7.94 -17.64
N VAL A 775 25.13 -7.24 -17.88
CA VAL A 775 25.93 -6.60 -16.83
C VAL A 775 25.78 -5.10 -16.94
N TRP A 776 25.51 -4.41 -15.82
CA TRP A 776 25.65 -2.97 -15.70
C TRP A 776 26.93 -2.66 -14.93
N THR A 777 27.75 -1.73 -15.44
CA THR A 777 28.99 -1.32 -14.78
C THR A 777 28.98 0.18 -14.43
N PRO A 778 29.25 0.56 -13.17
CA PRO A 778 29.40 1.97 -12.79
C PRO A 778 30.73 2.57 -13.27
N PHE A 779 31.66 1.73 -13.74
CA PHE A 779 33.00 2.14 -14.17
C PHE A 779 33.07 2.62 -15.62
N ALA A 780 31.96 2.54 -16.36
CA ALA A 780 31.77 3.23 -17.63
C ALA A 780 30.69 4.30 -17.46
N THR A 781 31.09 5.58 -17.34
CA THR A 781 30.15 6.70 -17.23
C THR A 781 30.05 7.50 -18.53
N VAL A 782 28.83 7.66 -19.02
CA VAL A 782 28.51 8.45 -20.23
C VAL A 782 27.46 9.50 -19.87
N MET A 783 27.65 10.74 -20.33
CA MET A 783 26.65 11.79 -20.18
C MET A 783 25.59 11.63 -21.27
N HIS A 784 24.31 11.84 -20.95
CA HIS A 784 23.21 11.77 -21.90
C HIS A 784 22.25 12.93 -21.63
N GLU A 785 22.10 13.86 -22.58
CA GLU A 785 21.28 15.07 -22.38
C GLU A 785 19.80 14.73 -22.16
N GLY A 786 19.28 13.74 -22.89
CA GLY A 786 17.90 13.28 -22.80
C GLY A 786 16.89 14.33 -23.30
N SER A 787 15.88 13.90 -24.05
CA SER A 787 14.75 14.74 -24.47
C SER A 787 15.08 15.96 -25.35
N VAL A 788 16.22 15.98 -26.04
CA VAL A 788 16.58 17.07 -26.98
C VAL A 788 15.64 17.11 -28.19
N SER A 789 15.09 15.96 -28.60
CA SER A 789 14.22 15.83 -29.77
C SER A 789 12.76 16.29 -29.57
N GLN A 790 12.37 16.83 -28.40
CA GLN A 790 10.94 16.87 -28.00
C GLN A 790 10.37 18.22 -27.53
N LYS A 791 11.09 19.34 -27.68
CA LYS A 791 10.63 20.64 -27.15
C LYS A 791 9.61 21.40 -28.02
N LYS A 792 9.29 20.94 -29.24
CA LYS A 792 8.24 21.52 -30.10
C LYS A 792 7.61 20.45 -30.99
N VAL A 793 6.49 19.88 -30.58
CA VAL A 793 5.70 18.93 -31.40
C VAL A 793 4.24 19.37 -31.36
N ASP A 794 3.59 19.45 -32.53
CA ASP A 794 2.16 19.75 -32.64
C ASP A 794 1.30 18.63 -32.01
N THR A 795 0.10 18.97 -31.58
CA THR A 795 -0.86 18.13 -30.84
C THR A 795 -1.14 16.80 -31.54
N ALA A 796 -1.29 16.80 -32.86
CA ALA A 796 -1.56 15.58 -33.65
C ALA A 796 -0.39 14.57 -33.61
N ALA A 797 0.85 15.06 -33.66
CA ALA A 797 2.03 14.22 -33.55
C ALA A 797 2.25 13.72 -32.11
N GLN A 798 1.87 14.50 -31.09
CA GLN A 798 1.84 14.04 -29.70
C GLN A 798 0.82 12.91 -29.48
N GLU A 799 -0.37 13.00 -30.08
CA GLU A 799 -1.39 11.97 -29.97
C GLU A 799 -0.98 10.67 -30.68
N ALA A 800 -0.44 10.75 -31.89
CA ALA A 800 0.11 9.59 -32.60
C ALA A 800 1.22 8.91 -31.79
N LYS A 801 2.09 9.69 -31.15
CA LYS A 801 3.14 9.19 -30.24
C LYS A 801 2.54 8.47 -29.03
N ARG A 802 1.53 9.06 -28.37
CA ARG A 802 0.85 8.44 -27.23
C ARG A 802 0.21 7.10 -27.62
N LYS A 803 -0.47 7.06 -28.78
CA LYS A 803 -1.10 5.84 -29.30
C LYS A 803 -0.07 4.75 -29.61
N ARG A 804 1.06 5.11 -30.25
CA ARG A 804 2.16 4.15 -30.48
C ARG A 804 2.73 3.63 -29.15
N PHE A 805 3.05 4.52 -28.21
CA PHE A 805 3.60 4.14 -26.91
C PHE A 805 2.67 3.20 -26.13
N GLN A 806 1.36 3.45 -26.15
CA GLN A 806 0.37 2.55 -25.56
C GLN A 806 0.33 1.18 -26.27
N GLY A 807 0.47 1.14 -27.59
CA GLY A 807 0.57 -0.09 -28.37
C GLY A 807 1.83 -0.90 -28.04
N GLU A 808 3.00 -0.26 -28.04
CA GLU A 808 4.29 -0.88 -27.68
C GLU A 808 4.28 -1.36 -26.21
N GLN A 809 3.66 -0.60 -25.30
CA GLN A 809 3.45 -1.02 -23.91
C GLN A 809 2.57 -2.29 -23.82
N MET A 810 1.49 -2.37 -24.59
CA MET A 810 0.63 -3.55 -24.61
C MET A 810 1.39 -4.77 -25.17
N ALA A 811 2.15 -4.60 -26.25
CA ALA A 811 2.98 -5.65 -26.83
C ALA A 811 4.03 -6.17 -25.84
N MET A 812 4.60 -5.30 -25.00
CA MET A 812 5.49 -5.73 -23.91
C MET A 812 4.79 -6.65 -22.92
N TYR A 813 3.57 -6.30 -22.48
CA TYR A 813 2.83 -7.17 -21.58
C TYR A 813 2.43 -8.49 -22.26
N GLU A 814 1.93 -8.45 -23.49
CA GLU A 814 1.54 -9.66 -24.24
C GLU A 814 2.71 -10.63 -24.41
N LYS A 815 3.93 -10.11 -24.61
CA LYS A 815 5.14 -10.91 -24.85
C LYS A 815 5.87 -11.32 -23.56
N TRP A 816 5.93 -10.44 -22.56
CA TRP A 816 6.88 -10.55 -21.44
C TRP A 816 6.26 -10.41 -20.04
N LEU A 817 4.93 -10.39 -19.89
CA LEU A 817 4.30 -10.15 -18.58
C LEU A 817 4.81 -11.03 -17.41
N PRO A 818 5.08 -12.35 -17.57
CA PRO A 818 5.56 -13.17 -16.45
C PRO A 818 6.88 -12.68 -15.85
N VAL A 819 7.87 -12.34 -16.68
CA VAL A 819 9.17 -11.82 -16.22
C VAL A 819 9.07 -10.35 -15.80
N ILE A 820 8.15 -9.57 -16.40
CA ILE A 820 7.85 -8.20 -15.96
C ILE A 820 7.29 -8.18 -14.53
N ALA A 821 6.43 -9.13 -14.19
CA ALA A 821 5.84 -9.23 -12.86
C ALA A 821 6.86 -9.68 -11.80
N ARG A 822 7.85 -10.49 -12.19
CA ARG A 822 8.87 -11.11 -11.33
C ARG A 822 10.27 -10.95 -11.92
N ASP A 823 10.79 -9.72 -11.88
CA ASP A 823 12.15 -9.41 -12.34
C ASP A 823 13.20 -10.03 -11.39
N PRO A 824 14.07 -10.93 -11.85
CA PRO A 824 15.11 -11.53 -11.01
C PRO A 824 16.11 -10.52 -10.42
N ALA A 825 16.28 -9.35 -11.04
CA ALA A 825 17.13 -8.29 -10.52
C ALA A 825 16.47 -7.47 -9.39
N TYR A 826 15.22 -7.79 -9.04
CA TYR A 826 14.36 -7.00 -8.17
C TYR A 826 13.61 -7.86 -7.14
N ASN A 827 13.72 -7.51 -5.87
CA ASN A 827 13.08 -8.27 -4.81
C ASN A 827 11.55 -8.07 -4.79
N ILE A 828 10.79 -9.15 -4.59
CA ILE A 828 9.32 -9.13 -4.60
C ILE A 828 8.72 -8.26 -3.49
N ASN A 829 9.47 -8.06 -2.39
CA ASN A 829 9.06 -7.27 -1.23
C ASN A 829 9.06 -5.75 -1.49
N LEU A 830 9.56 -5.32 -2.65
CA LEU A 830 9.64 -3.92 -3.06
C LEU A 830 8.49 -3.53 -4.00
N SER A 831 8.04 -2.28 -3.87
CA SER A 831 6.88 -1.76 -4.58
C SER A 831 7.17 -1.41 -6.03
N LEU A 832 6.21 -1.71 -6.91
CA LEU A 832 6.26 -1.35 -8.33
C LEU A 832 5.72 0.06 -8.64
N ASN A 833 5.19 0.79 -7.65
CA ASN A 833 4.52 2.09 -7.86
C ASN A 833 5.33 3.32 -7.37
N GLY A 834 6.46 3.10 -6.68
CA GLY A 834 7.30 4.13 -6.05
C GLY A 834 8.47 4.61 -6.92
N ARG A 835 9.51 5.16 -6.28
CA ARG A 835 10.81 5.54 -6.90
C ARG A 835 11.64 4.33 -7.30
N GLY A 836 11.45 3.20 -6.63
CA GLY A 836 11.90 1.90 -7.09
C GLY A 836 12.58 1.02 -6.05
N PHE A 837 12.89 1.47 -4.83
CA PHE A 837 13.41 0.58 -3.78
C PHE A 837 12.70 0.79 -2.44
N GLU A 838 11.47 1.32 -2.49
CA GLU A 838 10.57 1.33 -1.34
C GLU A 838 9.91 -0.04 -1.16
N VAL A 839 9.62 -0.37 0.10
CA VAL A 839 8.82 -1.54 0.49
C VAL A 839 7.43 -1.46 -0.11
N GLU A 840 6.85 -2.59 -0.50
CA GLU A 840 5.42 -2.66 -0.78
C GLU A 840 4.64 -2.52 0.55
N PRO A 841 3.92 -1.40 0.76
CA PRO A 841 3.24 -1.14 2.03
C PRO A 841 2.15 -2.18 2.33
N ASP A 842 1.50 -2.73 1.31
CA ASP A 842 0.52 -3.80 1.50
C ASP A 842 1.21 -5.17 1.49
N ALA A 843 1.62 -5.63 2.67
CA ALA A 843 2.23 -6.96 2.85
C ALA A 843 1.36 -8.09 2.27
N GLY A 844 0.03 -7.98 2.31
CA GLY A 844 -0.89 -9.00 1.79
C GLY A 844 -0.88 -9.14 0.26
N LEU A 845 -0.24 -8.22 -0.49
CA LEU A 845 -0.03 -8.36 -1.93
C LEU A 845 1.20 -9.20 -2.29
N ILE A 846 2.15 -9.34 -1.37
CA ILE A 846 3.47 -9.94 -1.62
C ILE A 846 3.78 -11.12 -0.70
N TRP A 847 3.10 -11.21 0.44
CA TRP A 847 3.28 -12.25 1.44
C TRP A 847 2.03 -13.13 1.52
N ARG A 848 2.15 -14.37 1.03
CA ARG A 848 1.09 -15.39 1.05
C ARG A 848 1.68 -16.72 1.49
N PRO A 849 1.41 -17.19 2.72
CA PRO A 849 2.12 -18.34 3.30
C PRO A 849 1.69 -19.69 2.69
N LEU A 850 0.52 -19.77 2.04
CA LEU A 850 0.04 -20.97 1.34
C LEU A 850 0.71 -21.12 -0.05
N THR A 851 2.02 -21.29 -0.07
CA THR A 851 2.86 -21.24 -1.29
C THR A 851 2.52 -22.31 -2.33
N TRP A 852 1.96 -23.45 -1.93
CA TRP A 852 1.54 -24.55 -2.81
C TRP A 852 0.10 -24.42 -3.33
N ARG A 853 -0.59 -23.32 -3.00
CA ARG A 853 -1.95 -22.97 -3.44
C ARG A 853 -2.98 -24.10 -3.25
N PRO A 854 -3.23 -24.55 -2.00
CA PRO A 854 -4.26 -25.56 -1.73
C PRO A 854 -5.69 -25.06 -1.99
N LEU A 855 -5.90 -23.75 -2.04
CA LEU A 855 -7.19 -23.10 -2.17
C LEU A 855 -7.23 -22.15 -3.38
N PRO A 856 -8.40 -21.98 -4.03
CA PRO A 856 -8.59 -20.99 -5.08
C PRO A 856 -8.29 -19.57 -4.59
N VAL A 857 -7.53 -18.81 -5.37
CA VAL A 857 -7.15 -17.44 -5.02
C VAL A 857 -8.17 -16.43 -5.55
N VAL A 858 -8.88 -15.78 -4.63
CA VAL A 858 -9.92 -14.80 -4.93
C VAL A 858 -9.46 -13.39 -4.55
N MET A 859 -9.56 -12.46 -5.49
CA MET A 859 -9.46 -11.02 -5.23
C MET A 859 -10.83 -10.38 -5.39
N ALA A 860 -11.35 -9.78 -4.33
CA ALA A 860 -12.70 -9.23 -4.32
C ALA A 860 -12.69 -7.71 -4.10
N HIS A 861 -13.48 -7.01 -4.91
CA HIS A 861 -13.63 -5.55 -4.91
C HIS A 861 -15.07 -5.18 -4.57
N MET A 862 -15.21 -4.48 -3.46
CA MET A 862 -16.46 -3.90 -2.97
C MET A 862 -16.64 -2.47 -3.47
N SER A 863 -17.89 -2.06 -3.70
CA SER A 863 -18.22 -0.69 -4.10
C SER A 863 -18.35 0.27 -2.93
N ASP A 864 -18.55 -0.28 -1.73
CA ASP A 864 -18.75 0.44 -0.49
C ASP A 864 -18.30 -0.44 0.69
N GLN A 865 -18.00 0.19 1.82
CA GLN A 865 -17.69 -0.48 3.09
C GLN A 865 -18.88 -0.43 4.04
N THR A 866 -20.10 -0.42 3.51
CA THR A 866 -21.33 -0.43 4.31
C THR A 866 -22.30 -1.44 3.71
N GLY A 867 -23.59 -1.36 4.06
CA GLY A 867 -24.73 -2.08 3.46
C GLY A 867 -24.37 -3.20 2.46
N CYS A 868 -24.46 -2.92 1.17
CA CYS A 868 -24.30 -3.92 0.11
C CYS A 868 -22.88 -4.51 0.06
N GLY A 869 -21.83 -3.71 0.26
CA GLY A 869 -20.45 -4.21 0.25
C GLY A 869 -20.21 -5.26 1.34
N HIS A 870 -20.78 -5.05 2.54
CA HIS A 870 -20.68 -6.00 3.65
C HIS A 870 -21.39 -7.32 3.35
N TYR A 871 -22.67 -7.27 3.01
CA TYR A 871 -23.47 -8.49 2.85
C TYR A 871 -23.14 -9.29 1.59
N ARG A 872 -22.57 -8.66 0.56
CA ARG A 872 -22.33 -9.30 -0.73
C ARG A 872 -20.89 -9.62 -1.05
N ILE A 873 -19.93 -8.91 -0.44
CA ILE A 873 -18.51 -9.08 -0.74
C ILE A 873 -17.73 -9.38 0.54
N ILE A 874 -17.66 -8.46 1.49
CA ILE A 874 -16.74 -8.55 2.64
C ILE A 874 -17.05 -9.75 3.52
N LYS A 875 -18.31 -9.91 3.95
CA LYS A 875 -18.69 -10.99 4.87
C LYS A 875 -18.72 -12.37 4.20
N PRO A 876 -19.25 -12.54 2.97
CA PRO A 876 -19.06 -13.79 2.23
C PRO A 876 -17.59 -14.14 2.01
N PHE A 877 -16.74 -13.18 1.67
CA PHE A 877 -15.31 -13.41 1.49
C PHE A 877 -14.64 -13.90 2.78
N ASN A 878 -14.85 -13.18 3.89
CA ASN A 878 -14.27 -13.56 5.18
C ASN A 878 -14.76 -14.94 5.63
N ALA A 879 -16.06 -15.22 5.55
CA ALA A 879 -16.60 -16.52 5.93
C ALA A 879 -16.04 -17.67 5.07
N LEU A 880 -15.86 -17.47 3.76
CA LEU A 880 -15.23 -18.46 2.88
C LEU A 880 -13.75 -18.66 3.22
N LYS A 881 -13.02 -17.58 3.53
CA LYS A 881 -11.61 -17.65 3.92
C LYS A 881 -11.42 -18.34 5.28
N ASP A 882 -12.23 -17.98 6.27
CA ASP A 882 -12.21 -18.59 7.61
C ASP A 882 -12.56 -20.09 7.58
N ALA A 883 -13.42 -20.48 6.63
CA ALA A 883 -13.79 -21.88 6.39
C ALA A 883 -12.78 -22.65 5.51
N ASN A 884 -11.61 -22.07 5.17
CA ASN A 884 -10.61 -22.66 4.28
C ASN A 884 -11.20 -23.09 2.92
N MET A 885 -12.13 -22.31 2.36
CA MET A 885 -12.74 -22.55 1.05
C MET A 885 -12.10 -21.74 -0.08
N ILE A 886 -11.47 -20.60 0.26
CA ILE A 886 -10.73 -19.71 -0.63
C ILE A 886 -9.50 -19.16 0.11
N ASP A 887 -8.50 -18.73 -0.65
CA ASP A 887 -7.46 -17.81 -0.19
C ASP A 887 -7.62 -16.48 -0.96
N GLY A 888 -6.91 -15.44 -0.54
CA GLY A 888 -6.76 -14.19 -1.29
C GLY A 888 -7.02 -12.95 -0.45
N LYS A 889 -7.54 -11.89 -1.09
CA LYS A 889 -7.63 -10.56 -0.52
C LYS A 889 -8.83 -9.73 -0.99
N LEU A 890 -9.39 -8.95 -0.07
CA LEU A 890 -10.26 -7.80 -0.36
C LEU A 890 -9.42 -6.59 -0.81
N SER A 891 -9.82 -5.92 -1.89
CA SER A 891 -9.11 -4.75 -2.43
C SER A 891 -10.04 -3.62 -2.80
N ASN A 892 -9.68 -2.39 -2.40
CA ASN A 892 -10.35 -1.15 -2.80
C ASN A 892 -9.67 -0.45 -3.99
N VAL A 893 -8.61 -1.04 -4.55
CA VAL A 893 -7.77 -0.39 -5.57
C VAL A 893 -7.57 -1.32 -6.77
N TYR A 894 -7.70 -0.79 -7.98
CA TYR A 894 -7.32 -1.50 -9.19
C TYR A 894 -5.80 -1.58 -9.29
N LEU A 895 -5.26 -2.77 -9.09
CA LEU A 895 -3.83 -3.02 -9.20
C LEU A 895 -3.36 -2.77 -10.64
N ASN A 896 -2.16 -2.21 -10.79
CA ASN A 896 -1.54 -2.10 -12.10
C ASN A 896 -1.28 -3.51 -12.69
N THR A 897 -1.02 -3.58 -14.00
CA THR A 897 -0.88 -4.86 -14.72
C THR A 897 0.24 -5.76 -14.15
N PRO A 898 1.49 -5.29 -13.97
CA PRO A 898 2.53 -6.08 -13.30
C PRO A 898 2.18 -6.56 -11.89
N THR A 899 1.58 -5.71 -11.04
CA THR A 899 1.22 -6.07 -9.66
C THR A 899 0.12 -7.13 -9.62
N LEU A 900 -0.91 -7.02 -10.48
CA LEU A 900 -1.94 -8.06 -10.58
C LEU A 900 -1.37 -9.38 -11.09
N ALA A 901 -0.46 -9.32 -12.09
CA ALA A 901 0.24 -10.49 -12.60
C ALA A 901 1.25 -11.09 -11.62
N ARG A 902 1.72 -10.32 -10.62
CA ARG A 902 2.53 -10.82 -9.51
C ARG A 902 1.66 -11.56 -8.48
N TYR A 903 0.48 -11.01 -8.19
CA TYR A 903 -0.49 -11.58 -7.25
C TYR A 903 -1.17 -12.85 -7.79
N GLU A 904 -1.41 -12.89 -9.10
CA GLU A 904 -2.00 -14.01 -9.85
C GLU A 904 -3.33 -14.53 -9.26
N PRO A 905 -4.40 -13.70 -9.20
CA PRO A 905 -5.69 -14.17 -8.75
C PRO A 905 -6.34 -15.10 -9.79
N GLU A 906 -6.92 -16.20 -9.32
CA GLU A 906 -7.72 -17.12 -10.14
C GLU A 906 -9.12 -16.56 -10.41
N VAL A 907 -9.66 -15.82 -9.44
CA VAL A 907 -10.98 -15.19 -9.54
C VAL A 907 -10.91 -13.71 -9.14
N LEU A 908 -11.57 -12.85 -9.94
CA LEU A 908 -11.87 -11.47 -9.60
C LEU A 908 -13.37 -11.30 -9.37
N VAL A 909 -13.76 -10.90 -8.16
CA VAL A 909 -15.15 -10.55 -7.82
C VAL A 909 -15.27 -9.02 -7.81
N LEU A 910 -16.16 -8.46 -8.62
CA LEU A 910 -16.24 -7.02 -8.90
C LEU A 910 -17.65 -6.51 -8.66
N GLN A 911 -17.86 -5.77 -7.57
CA GLN A 911 -19.17 -5.22 -7.23
C GLN A 911 -19.44 -3.88 -7.92
N LYS A 912 -20.58 -3.77 -8.63
CA LYS A 912 -21.14 -2.50 -9.16
C LYS A 912 -20.18 -1.64 -10.01
N GLN A 913 -19.17 -2.23 -10.66
CA GLN A 913 -18.17 -1.45 -11.40
C GLN A 913 -18.67 -1.00 -12.79
N VAL A 914 -18.73 0.31 -13.03
CA VAL A 914 -19.29 0.90 -14.28
C VAL A 914 -18.52 2.12 -14.81
N SER A 915 -17.39 2.49 -14.21
CA SER A 915 -16.63 3.69 -14.60
C SER A 915 -15.80 3.47 -15.88
N ALA A 916 -15.49 4.55 -16.61
CA ALA A 916 -14.61 4.48 -17.78
C ALA A 916 -13.19 3.99 -17.41
N TYR A 917 -12.68 4.42 -16.25
CA TYR A 917 -11.40 3.97 -15.72
C TYR A 917 -11.38 2.45 -15.47
N PHE A 918 -12.45 1.91 -14.89
CA PHE A 918 -12.62 0.46 -14.73
C PHE A 918 -12.65 -0.25 -16.08
N HIS A 919 -13.35 0.29 -17.09
CA HIS A 919 -13.40 -0.33 -18.42
C HIS A 919 -12.03 -0.42 -19.09
N ASP A 920 -11.21 0.61 -18.99
CA ASP A 920 -9.85 0.61 -19.55
C ASP A 920 -8.96 -0.42 -18.83
N TRP A 921 -9.12 -0.56 -17.51
CA TRP A 921 -8.42 -1.54 -16.69
C TRP A 921 -8.84 -2.97 -17.04
N ILE A 922 -10.14 -3.29 -17.01
CA ILE A 922 -10.65 -4.65 -17.22
C ILE A 922 -10.48 -5.11 -18.67
N GLU A 923 -10.54 -4.20 -19.66
CA GLU A 923 -10.26 -4.54 -21.06
C GLU A 923 -8.81 -5.04 -21.21
N ARG A 924 -7.86 -4.40 -20.52
CA ARG A 924 -6.46 -4.81 -20.52
C ARG A 924 -6.27 -6.15 -19.82
N ILE A 925 -6.86 -6.32 -18.63
CA ILE A 925 -6.78 -7.60 -17.90
C ILE A 925 -7.39 -8.74 -18.71
N SER A 926 -8.51 -8.51 -19.39
CA SER A 926 -9.18 -9.53 -20.21
C SER A 926 -8.35 -10.00 -21.42
N LYS A 927 -7.39 -9.20 -21.88
CA LYS A 927 -6.46 -9.56 -22.95
C LYS A 927 -5.21 -10.29 -22.44
N LEU A 928 -4.82 -10.06 -21.19
CA LEU A 928 -3.55 -10.51 -20.62
C LEU A 928 -3.67 -11.66 -19.62
N SER A 929 -4.87 -11.89 -19.08
CA SER A 929 -5.11 -12.89 -18.05
C SER A 929 -6.34 -13.75 -18.36
N ASN A 930 -6.26 -15.02 -17.95
CA ASN A 930 -7.36 -15.97 -17.96
C ASN A 930 -8.16 -15.98 -16.64
N THR A 931 -7.93 -15.01 -15.75
CA THR A 931 -8.66 -14.86 -14.48
C THR A 931 -10.18 -14.87 -14.70
N PHE A 932 -10.89 -15.69 -13.92
CA PHE A 932 -12.34 -15.77 -13.97
C PHE A 932 -12.98 -14.53 -13.33
N LYS A 933 -13.85 -13.83 -14.06
CA LYS A 933 -14.39 -12.52 -13.66
C LYS A 933 -15.86 -12.64 -13.28
N VAL A 934 -16.18 -12.28 -12.04
CA VAL A 934 -17.54 -12.31 -11.50
C VAL A 934 -18.00 -10.87 -11.26
N TYR A 935 -19.13 -10.51 -11.86
CA TYR A 935 -19.81 -9.26 -11.57
C TYR A 935 -20.83 -9.47 -10.45
N GLU A 936 -20.77 -8.66 -9.40
CA GLU A 936 -21.69 -8.75 -8.25
C GLU A 936 -22.65 -7.54 -8.25
N LEU A 937 -23.94 -7.82 -8.06
CA LEU A 937 -24.98 -6.80 -7.91
C LEU A 937 -26.06 -7.18 -6.90
N ASP A 938 -26.37 -6.23 -5.99
CA ASP A 938 -27.43 -6.36 -4.99
C ASP A 938 -28.71 -5.58 -5.33
N ASP A 939 -28.58 -4.43 -5.99
CA ASP A 939 -29.68 -3.49 -6.27
C ASP A 939 -29.83 -3.17 -7.75
N TYR A 940 -31.06 -2.91 -8.18
CA TYR A 940 -31.37 -2.56 -9.56
C TYR A 940 -30.94 -1.13 -9.92
N LEU A 941 -29.87 -0.98 -10.69
CA LEU A 941 -29.30 0.33 -11.07
C LEU A 941 -29.97 1.08 -12.24
N PRO A 942 -30.51 0.43 -13.30
CA PRO A 942 -30.91 1.16 -14.52
C PRO A 942 -32.06 2.16 -14.38
N ASN A 943 -33.02 1.94 -13.48
CA ASN A 943 -34.18 2.83 -13.30
C ASN A 943 -34.47 3.08 -11.82
N ILE A 944 -33.53 3.70 -11.11
CA ILE A 944 -33.71 4.07 -9.71
C ILE A 944 -34.88 5.09 -9.57
N PRO A 945 -35.80 4.92 -8.59
CA PRO A 945 -36.93 5.82 -8.35
C PRO A 945 -36.52 7.29 -8.23
N LEU A 946 -37.39 8.22 -8.69
CA LEU A 946 -37.13 9.66 -8.70
C LEU A 946 -36.78 10.26 -7.33
N LYS A 947 -37.33 9.68 -6.25
CA LYS A 947 -37.14 10.13 -4.87
C LYS A 947 -35.93 9.49 -4.17
N SER A 948 -35.19 8.60 -4.84
CA SER A 948 -34.02 7.94 -4.26
C SER A 948 -32.79 8.85 -4.31
N VAL A 949 -32.08 8.91 -3.19
CA VAL A 949 -30.84 9.68 -3.03
C VAL A 949 -29.70 9.17 -3.92
N HIS A 950 -29.71 7.90 -4.31
CA HIS A 950 -28.64 7.28 -5.12
C HIS A 950 -28.67 7.67 -6.61
N ARG A 951 -29.71 8.38 -7.05
CA ARG A 951 -29.85 8.80 -8.45
C ARG A 951 -28.81 9.83 -8.89
N ALA A 952 -28.34 10.69 -7.98
CA ALA A 952 -27.43 11.79 -8.33
C ALA A 952 -26.01 11.34 -8.72
N GLY A 953 -25.58 10.16 -8.27
CA GLY A 953 -24.23 9.62 -8.51
C GLY A 953 -24.10 8.71 -9.74
N LEU A 954 -25.19 8.37 -10.44
CA LEU A 954 -25.15 7.46 -11.58
C LEU A 954 -24.88 8.18 -12.91
N PRO A 955 -24.13 7.57 -13.85
CA PRO A 955 -24.02 8.08 -15.21
C PRO A 955 -25.39 8.20 -15.87
N LYS A 956 -25.60 9.25 -16.68
CA LYS A 956 -26.87 9.46 -17.41
C LYS A 956 -27.30 8.25 -18.27
N ASP A 957 -26.33 7.41 -18.69
CA ASP A 957 -26.54 6.16 -19.42
C ASP A 957 -26.06 4.92 -18.62
N ALA A 958 -26.46 4.77 -17.35
CA ALA A 958 -26.04 3.68 -16.46
C ALA A 958 -26.18 2.27 -17.09
N LEU A 959 -27.27 2.01 -17.80
CA LEU A 959 -27.50 0.72 -18.48
C LEU A 959 -26.45 0.42 -19.57
N LYS A 960 -26.00 1.44 -20.30
CA LYS A 960 -24.98 1.28 -21.35
C LYS A 960 -23.61 0.97 -20.73
N ALA A 961 -23.26 1.67 -19.66
CA ALA A 961 -22.02 1.44 -18.92
C ALA A 961 -22.00 0.04 -18.31
N MET A 962 -23.11 -0.39 -17.69
CA MET A 962 -23.28 -1.72 -17.13
C MET A 962 -23.20 -2.82 -18.21
N ARG A 963 -23.85 -2.64 -19.36
CA ARG A 963 -23.73 -3.58 -20.49
C ARG A 963 -22.27 -3.74 -20.94
N LYS A 964 -21.51 -2.65 -20.99
CA LYS A 964 -20.08 -2.71 -21.32
C LYS A 964 -19.30 -3.47 -20.23
N SER A 965 -19.56 -3.21 -18.95
CA SER A 965 -18.92 -3.96 -17.85
C SER A 965 -19.21 -5.46 -17.94
N LEU A 966 -20.48 -5.85 -18.09
CA LEU A 966 -20.90 -7.25 -18.19
C LEU A 966 -20.29 -7.96 -19.41
N GLY A 967 -20.01 -7.24 -20.49
CA GLY A 967 -19.35 -7.82 -21.68
C GLY A 967 -17.92 -8.33 -21.42
N PHE A 968 -17.30 -7.96 -20.30
CA PHE A 968 -15.99 -8.48 -19.88
C PHE A 968 -16.09 -9.59 -18.83
N MET A 969 -17.29 -9.92 -18.36
CA MET A 969 -17.48 -10.79 -17.20
C MET A 969 -17.75 -12.22 -17.64
N ASP A 970 -17.26 -13.18 -16.87
CA ASP A 970 -17.54 -14.58 -17.09
C ASP A 970 -18.89 -14.96 -16.45
N ARG A 971 -19.19 -14.41 -15.28
CA ARG A 971 -20.43 -14.66 -14.56
C ARG A 971 -21.04 -13.38 -14.00
N PHE A 972 -22.36 -13.33 -13.99
CA PHE A 972 -23.11 -12.27 -13.33
C PHE A 972 -23.88 -12.84 -12.14
N VAL A 973 -23.55 -12.40 -10.92
CA VAL A 973 -24.21 -12.82 -9.68
C VAL A 973 -25.15 -11.72 -9.21
N VAL A 974 -26.39 -12.09 -8.93
CA VAL A 974 -27.47 -11.19 -8.48
C VAL A 974 -28.11 -11.71 -7.19
N SER A 975 -28.68 -10.82 -6.38
CA SER A 975 -29.29 -11.17 -5.10
C SER A 975 -30.65 -11.86 -5.20
N THR A 976 -31.40 -11.70 -6.31
CA THR A 976 -32.77 -12.23 -6.43
C THR A 976 -33.16 -12.68 -7.85
N GLN A 977 -34.18 -13.55 -7.92
CA GLN A 977 -34.74 -14.06 -9.18
C GLN A 977 -35.38 -12.96 -10.06
N PRO A 978 -36.17 -12.00 -9.53
CA PRO A 978 -36.67 -10.88 -10.34
C PRO A 978 -35.55 -10.04 -10.95
N MET A 979 -34.41 -9.89 -10.25
CA MET A 979 -33.24 -9.20 -10.79
C MET A 979 -32.61 -9.98 -11.95
N ALA A 980 -32.49 -11.30 -11.83
CA ALA A 980 -32.04 -12.15 -12.94
C ALA A 980 -32.94 -12.02 -14.17
N GLU A 981 -34.25 -12.03 -13.99
CA GLU A 981 -35.23 -11.84 -15.08
C GLU A 981 -35.11 -10.46 -15.73
N ALA A 982 -34.94 -9.40 -14.92
CA ALA A 982 -34.77 -8.03 -15.41
C ALA A 982 -33.50 -7.87 -16.25
N PHE A 983 -32.49 -8.72 -16.04
CA PHE A 983 -31.21 -8.69 -16.73
C PHE A 983 -30.97 -9.85 -17.72
N ALA A 984 -31.95 -10.73 -17.94
CA ALA A 984 -31.81 -11.93 -18.79
C ALA A 984 -31.33 -11.64 -20.22
N GLY A 985 -31.53 -10.42 -20.73
CA GLY A 985 -31.04 -9.99 -22.05
C GLY A 985 -29.68 -9.29 -22.05
N LEU A 986 -28.97 -9.20 -20.92
CA LEU A 986 -27.67 -8.53 -20.80
C LEU A 986 -26.48 -9.47 -20.58
N HIS A 987 -26.71 -10.68 -20.08
CA HIS A 987 -25.66 -11.66 -19.81
C HIS A 987 -26.22 -13.09 -19.83
N ASP A 988 -25.47 -14.04 -20.39
CA ASP A 988 -25.96 -15.40 -20.62
C ASP A 988 -25.85 -16.32 -19.38
N ARG A 989 -24.95 -15.99 -18.45
CA ARG A 989 -24.71 -16.74 -17.20
C ARG A 989 -25.04 -15.89 -15.98
N ILE A 990 -26.33 -15.86 -15.61
CA ILE A 990 -26.82 -15.14 -14.43
C ILE A 990 -27.07 -16.14 -13.30
N HIS A 991 -26.44 -15.95 -12.15
CA HIS A 991 -26.60 -16.78 -10.96
C HIS A 991 -27.30 -15.98 -9.88
N VAL A 992 -28.36 -16.56 -9.31
CA VAL A 992 -29.06 -15.97 -8.16
C VAL A 992 -28.45 -16.54 -6.89
N VAL A 993 -27.94 -15.67 -6.04
CA VAL A 993 -27.50 -16.02 -4.68
C VAL A 993 -28.13 -15.02 -3.76
N GLU A 994 -29.03 -15.48 -2.90
CA GLU A 994 -29.71 -14.62 -1.96
C GLU A 994 -28.79 -14.18 -0.81
N ASN A 995 -29.16 -13.07 -0.16
CA ASN A 995 -28.43 -12.57 1.00
C ASN A 995 -28.53 -13.54 2.17
N ARG A 996 -27.43 -13.63 2.95
CA ARG A 996 -27.31 -14.44 4.15
C ARG A 996 -26.71 -13.58 5.25
N LEU A 997 -27.13 -13.83 6.50
CA LEU A 997 -26.64 -13.07 7.64
C LEU A 997 -25.30 -13.64 8.14
N PRO A 998 -24.26 -12.81 8.31
CA PRO A 998 -23.00 -13.23 8.91
C PRO A 998 -23.24 -13.76 10.32
N VAL A 999 -22.69 -14.93 10.65
CA VAL A 999 -22.94 -15.58 11.94
C VAL A 999 -22.41 -14.71 13.07
N GLU A 1000 -21.18 -14.18 12.95
CA GLU A 1000 -20.56 -13.42 14.03
C GLU A 1000 -21.32 -12.13 14.40
N TRP A 1001 -22.06 -11.57 13.45
CA TRP A 1001 -22.84 -10.34 13.67
C TRP A 1001 -24.23 -10.58 14.26
N TRP A 1002 -24.88 -11.67 13.88
CA TRP A 1002 -26.32 -11.83 14.09
C TRP A 1002 -26.72 -12.92 15.09
N SER A 1003 -25.81 -13.82 15.49
CA SER A 1003 -26.16 -14.99 16.33
C SER A 1003 -26.38 -14.68 17.82
N ASN A 1004 -25.81 -13.60 18.33
CA ASN A 1004 -25.77 -13.29 19.78
C ASN A 1004 -26.53 -12.01 20.14
N LEU A 1005 -27.55 -11.65 19.35
CA LEU A 1005 -28.36 -10.47 19.60
C LEU A 1005 -29.45 -10.77 20.64
N SER A 1006 -29.67 -9.81 21.54
CA SER A 1006 -30.74 -9.88 22.53
C SER A 1006 -31.62 -8.63 22.44
N SER A 1007 -32.87 -8.83 22.03
CA SER A 1007 -33.91 -7.80 22.10
C SER A 1007 -34.83 -8.07 23.27
N LEU A 1008 -35.15 -7.01 24.02
CA LEU A 1008 -36.14 -7.03 25.08
C LEU A 1008 -37.53 -6.73 24.49
N ARG A 1009 -38.57 -7.21 25.17
CA ARG A 1009 -39.97 -6.99 24.79
C ARG A 1009 -40.64 -6.03 25.77
N ARG A 1010 -41.64 -5.28 25.32
CA ARG A 1010 -42.49 -4.42 26.17
C ARG A 1010 -41.71 -3.40 26.99
N GLN A 1011 -40.74 -2.75 26.37
CA GLN A 1011 -39.93 -1.73 27.05
C GLN A 1011 -40.61 -0.35 27.04
N GLY A 1012 -41.63 -0.16 26.21
CA GLY A 1012 -42.42 1.08 26.11
C GLY A 1012 -43.60 1.14 27.07
N LYS A 1013 -44.17 2.33 27.25
CA LYS A 1013 -45.46 2.51 27.94
C LYS A 1013 -46.63 2.03 27.07
N LYS A 1014 -46.45 2.11 25.75
CA LYS A 1014 -47.31 1.49 24.72
C LYS A 1014 -46.46 0.49 23.91
N PRO A 1015 -47.09 -0.40 23.13
CA PRO A 1015 -46.35 -1.29 22.24
C PRO A 1015 -45.46 -0.50 21.29
N ARG A 1016 -44.20 -0.91 21.15
CA ARG A 1016 -43.21 -0.24 20.31
C ARG A 1016 -43.30 -0.78 18.89
N VAL A 1017 -43.74 0.05 17.95
CA VAL A 1017 -43.87 -0.32 16.53
C VAL A 1017 -42.86 0.49 15.74
N GLY A 1018 -42.07 -0.14 14.87
CA GLY A 1018 -40.97 0.58 14.26
C GLY A 1018 -40.52 0.12 12.89
N TRP A 1019 -39.63 0.95 12.34
CA TRP A 1019 -38.94 0.70 11.08
C TRP A 1019 -37.46 1.07 11.24
N GLY A 1020 -36.56 0.23 10.73
CA GLY A 1020 -35.15 0.53 10.57
C GLY A 1020 -34.72 0.36 9.12
N GLY A 1021 -33.80 1.19 8.63
CA GLY A 1021 -33.21 1.05 7.29
C GLY A 1021 -32.38 2.25 6.84
N GLY A 1022 -31.80 2.13 5.64
CA GLY A 1022 -30.93 3.17 5.03
C GLY A 1022 -31.70 4.37 4.46
N SER A 1023 -31.00 5.35 3.90
CA SER A 1023 -31.54 6.67 3.50
C SER A 1023 -32.36 6.71 2.19
N SER A 1024 -32.56 5.57 1.51
CA SER A 1024 -33.16 5.49 0.17
C SER A 1024 -34.65 5.12 0.14
N HIS A 1025 -35.33 5.10 1.29
CA HIS A 1025 -36.70 4.57 1.46
C HIS A 1025 -37.80 5.64 1.61
N THR A 1026 -37.59 6.87 1.15
CA THR A 1026 -38.58 7.96 1.34
C THR A 1026 -39.96 7.59 0.79
N GLY A 1027 -40.03 7.07 -0.45
CA GLY A 1027 -41.30 6.66 -1.06
C GLY A 1027 -41.96 5.51 -0.30
N ASP A 1028 -41.17 4.50 0.06
CA ASP A 1028 -41.62 3.32 0.82
C ASP A 1028 -42.28 3.71 2.16
N LEU A 1029 -41.69 4.68 2.88
CA LEU A 1029 -42.21 5.15 4.17
C LEU A 1029 -43.39 6.11 4.05
N GLU A 1030 -43.51 6.85 2.95
CA GLU A 1030 -44.69 7.69 2.70
C GLU A 1030 -45.98 6.85 2.54
N LEU A 1031 -45.89 5.57 2.14
CA LEU A 1031 -47.03 4.66 2.04
C LEU A 1031 -47.77 4.45 3.36
N ILE A 1032 -47.03 4.49 4.47
CA ILE A 1032 -47.57 4.25 5.81
C ILE A 1032 -47.84 5.54 6.59
N ALA A 1033 -47.74 6.71 5.95
CA ALA A 1033 -47.85 7.99 6.66
C ALA A 1033 -49.19 8.22 7.36
N ASP A 1034 -50.29 7.89 6.68
CA ASP A 1034 -51.62 7.98 7.28
C ASP A 1034 -51.80 6.97 8.43
N ILE A 1035 -51.20 5.78 8.32
CA ILE A 1035 -51.23 4.75 9.37
C ILE A 1035 -50.46 5.20 10.61
N VAL A 1036 -49.27 5.77 10.41
CA VAL A 1036 -48.43 6.30 11.49
C VAL A 1036 -49.17 7.43 12.22
N ARG A 1037 -49.80 8.36 11.48
CA ARG A 1037 -50.62 9.43 12.07
C ARG A 1037 -51.78 8.87 12.90
N ASP A 1038 -52.57 7.96 12.32
CA ASP A 1038 -53.83 7.54 12.91
C ASP A 1038 -53.67 6.59 14.11
N LEU A 1039 -52.49 5.97 14.27
CA LEU A 1039 -52.12 5.12 15.41
C LEU A 1039 -51.15 5.80 16.40
N ALA A 1040 -50.84 7.08 16.23
CA ALA A 1040 -49.87 7.79 17.08
C ALA A 1040 -50.25 7.77 18.58
N ASP A 1041 -51.54 7.69 18.90
CA ASP A 1041 -52.04 7.57 20.27
C ASP A 1041 -52.10 6.13 20.79
N ASP A 1042 -51.95 5.12 19.93
CA ASP A 1042 -52.07 3.70 20.29
C ASP A 1042 -50.71 3.01 20.49
N VAL A 1043 -49.64 3.49 19.83
CA VAL A 1043 -48.30 2.87 19.84
C VAL A 1043 -47.18 3.89 20.05
N GLU A 1044 -46.00 3.40 20.39
CA GLU A 1044 -44.75 4.18 20.35
C GLU A 1044 -44.03 3.91 19.03
N TRP A 1045 -44.07 4.87 18.11
CA TRP A 1045 -43.40 4.77 16.82
C TRP A 1045 -41.89 4.99 16.92
N VAL A 1046 -41.10 3.99 16.53
CA VAL A 1046 -39.63 4.02 16.62
C VAL A 1046 -39.03 3.92 15.22
N PHE A 1047 -38.28 4.93 14.79
CA PHE A 1047 -37.61 4.95 13.49
C PHE A 1047 -36.09 4.93 13.64
N PHE A 1048 -35.40 4.16 12.80
CA PHE A 1048 -33.95 4.04 12.80
C PHE A 1048 -33.36 4.22 11.40
N GLY A 1049 -32.36 5.11 11.27
CA GLY A 1049 -31.65 5.44 10.04
C GLY A 1049 -32.26 6.62 9.28
N MET A 1050 -33.53 6.53 8.86
CA MET A 1050 -34.23 7.65 8.22
C MET A 1050 -35.69 7.78 8.67
N CYS A 1051 -36.22 9.01 8.60
CA CYS A 1051 -37.61 9.31 8.85
C CYS A 1051 -38.06 10.51 7.99
N PRO A 1052 -39.00 10.33 7.03
CA PRO A 1052 -39.55 11.41 6.24
C PRO A 1052 -40.17 12.52 7.09
N GLU A 1053 -40.06 13.77 6.64
CA GLU A 1053 -40.54 14.95 7.37
C GLU A 1053 -42.03 14.85 7.73
N LYS A 1054 -42.85 14.25 6.86
CA LYS A 1054 -44.28 14.02 7.08
C LYS A 1054 -44.60 13.10 8.28
N LEU A 1055 -43.68 12.20 8.65
CA LEU A 1055 -43.87 11.28 9.76
C LEU A 1055 -43.39 11.87 11.08
N ARG A 1056 -42.42 12.79 11.06
CA ARG A 1056 -41.77 13.35 12.25
C ARG A 1056 -42.73 13.85 13.35
N PRO A 1057 -43.87 14.48 13.05
CA PRO A 1057 -44.81 14.94 14.08
C PRO A 1057 -45.48 13.82 14.89
N TYR A 1058 -45.45 12.58 14.39
CA TYR A 1058 -46.21 11.45 14.92
C TYR A 1058 -45.33 10.36 15.54
N ILE A 1059 -44.01 10.46 15.43
CA ILE A 1059 -43.09 9.44 15.93
C ILE A 1059 -42.71 9.67 17.39
N HIS A 1060 -42.45 8.58 18.13
CA HIS A 1060 -42.01 8.64 19.52
C HIS A 1060 -40.48 8.76 19.61
N GLU A 1061 -39.75 7.98 18.82
CA GLU A 1061 -38.29 7.93 18.82
C GLU A 1061 -37.72 7.94 17.39
N PHE A 1062 -36.60 8.65 17.21
CA PHE A 1062 -35.78 8.58 16.02
C PHE A 1062 -34.32 8.33 16.38
N HIS A 1063 -33.75 7.27 15.81
CA HIS A 1063 -32.35 6.89 15.96
C HIS A 1063 -31.64 7.12 14.63
N LYS A 1064 -30.51 7.84 14.63
CA LYS A 1064 -29.68 7.99 13.42
C LYS A 1064 -28.97 6.68 13.07
N GLY A 1065 -28.52 6.55 11.82
CA GLY A 1065 -27.68 5.42 11.42
C GLY A 1065 -26.40 5.34 12.25
N VAL A 1066 -25.93 4.11 12.48
CA VAL A 1066 -24.64 3.82 13.14
C VAL A 1066 -23.66 3.23 12.13
N ASP A 1067 -22.40 3.05 12.54
CA ASP A 1067 -21.41 2.31 11.76
C ASP A 1067 -21.90 0.87 11.61
N ILE A 1068 -21.54 0.28 10.49
CA ILE A 1068 -22.10 -0.98 10.04
C ILE A 1068 -21.76 -2.13 11.01
N ASP A 1069 -20.62 -2.08 11.69
CA ASP A 1069 -20.22 -3.11 12.67
C ASP A 1069 -21.09 -3.09 13.95
N PHE A 1070 -21.68 -1.94 14.31
CA PHE A 1070 -22.63 -1.81 15.44
C PHE A 1070 -24.09 -1.89 15.01
N TYR A 1071 -24.36 -1.93 13.71
CA TYR A 1071 -25.72 -1.92 13.18
C TYR A 1071 -26.61 -3.05 13.73
N PRO A 1072 -26.16 -4.33 13.82
CA PRO A 1072 -26.98 -5.41 14.34
C PRO A 1072 -27.40 -5.19 15.81
N GLN A 1073 -26.46 -4.77 16.67
CA GLN A 1073 -26.71 -4.50 18.09
C GLN A 1073 -27.61 -3.29 18.27
N LYS A 1074 -27.40 -2.23 17.48
CA LYS A 1074 -28.26 -1.05 17.52
C LYS A 1074 -29.69 -1.41 17.11
N LEU A 1075 -29.86 -2.17 16.03
CA LEU A 1075 -31.19 -2.62 15.59
C LEU A 1075 -31.88 -3.47 16.66
N ALA A 1076 -31.15 -4.39 17.30
CA ALA A 1076 -31.67 -5.21 18.39
C ALA A 1076 -32.05 -4.39 19.65
N SER A 1077 -31.32 -3.31 19.93
CA SER A 1077 -31.58 -2.42 21.08
C SER A 1077 -32.85 -1.58 20.96
N LEU A 1078 -33.45 -1.48 19.76
CA LEU A 1078 -34.70 -0.73 19.57
C LEU A 1078 -35.88 -1.34 20.35
N ASN A 1079 -35.77 -2.62 20.70
CA ASN A 1079 -36.74 -3.38 21.50
C ASN A 1079 -38.15 -3.27 20.93
N LEU A 1080 -38.28 -3.46 19.61
CA LEU A 1080 -39.56 -3.37 18.92
C LEU A 1080 -40.47 -4.55 19.30
N ASP A 1081 -41.73 -4.26 19.61
CA ASP A 1081 -42.76 -5.27 19.77
C ASP A 1081 -43.35 -5.69 18.41
N LEU A 1082 -43.20 -4.84 17.38
CA LEU A 1082 -43.62 -5.10 16.00
C LEU A 1082 -42.79 -4.26 15.02
N ALA A 1083 -42.27 -4.89 13.96
CA ALA A 1083 -41.54 -4.20 12.90
C ALA A 1083 -42.36 -4.10 11.60
N LEU A 1084 -42.25 -2.98 10.90
CA LEU A 1084 -42.86 -2.78 9.58
C LEU A 1084 -41.78 -2.78 8.49
N ALA A 1085 -42.11 -3.37 7.34
CA ALA A 1085 -41.27 -3.37 6.14
C ALA A 1085 -42.11 -3.02 4.89
N PRO A 1086 -42.50 -1.74 4.71
CA PRO A 1086 -43.24 -1.31 3.53
C PRO A 1086 -42.32 -1.20 2.30
N LEU A 1087 -42.85 -1.48 1.12
CA LEU A 1087 -42.22 -1.21 -0.16
C LEU A 1087 -43.25 -0.73 -1.19
N GLU A 1088 -42.92 0.31 -1.95
CA GLU A 1088 -43.70 0.73 -3.12
C GLU A 1088 -43.65 -0.32 -4.24
N GLU A 1089 -44.75 -0.50 -4.97
CA GLU A 1089 -44.77 -1.37 -6.15
C GLU A 1089 -44.10 -0.67 -7.35
N ASN A 1090 -42.82 -0.95 -7.53
CA ASN A 1090 -42.03 -0.50 -8.67
C ASN A 1090 -40.93 -1.53 -9.00
N ILE A 1091 -40.37 -1.50 -10.21
CA ILE A 1091 -39.38 -2.52 -10.63
C ILE A 1091 -38.13 -2.58 -9.74
N PHE A 1092 -37.70 -1.44 -9.21
CA PHE A 1092 -36.57 -1.36 -8.28
C PHE A 1092 -36.84 -2.18 -7.02
N ASN A 1093 -37.99 -1.98 -6.39
CA ASN A 1093 -38.39 -2.71 -5.18
C ASN A 1093 -38.73 -4.19 -5.45
N ARG A 1094 -39.28 -4.53 -6.62
CA ARG A 1094 -39.48 -5.94 -7.03
C ARG A 1094 -38.16 -6.71 -7.13
N CYS A 1095 -37.05 -6.02 -7.39
CA CYS A 1095 -35.71 -6.61 -7.49
C CYS A 1095 -34.90 -6.58 -6.18
N LYS A 1096 -35.38 -5.91 -5.12
CA LYS A 1096 -34.68 -5.85 -3.82
C LYS A 1096 -34.51 -7.25 -3.21
N SER A 1097 -33.63 -7.39 -2.22
CA SER A 1097 -33.51 -8.62 -1.44
C SER A 1097 -34.49 -8.66 -0.26
N ASN A 1098 -34.63 -9.83 0.35
CA ASN A 1098 -35.39 -10.04 1.60
C ASN A 1098 -34.62 -9.63 2.87
N LEU A 1099 -33.45 -8.99 2.73
CA LEU A 1099 -32.51 -8.72 3.82
C LEU A 1099 -33.18 -8.07 5.04
N ARG A 1100 -34.11 -7.14 4.83
CA ARG A 1100 -34.84 -6.46 5.91
C ARG A 1100 -35.61 -7.43 6.82
N LEU A 1101 -36.21 -8.48 6.23
CA LEU A 1101 -36.92 -9.52 7.00
C LEU A 1101 -35.94 -10.37 7.81
N LEU A 1102 -34.75 -10.65 7.26
CA LEU A 1102 -33.70 -11.40 7.93
C LEU A 1102 -33.19 -10.64 9.15
N GLU A 1103 -32.87 -9.35 8.99
CA GLU A 1103 -32.35 -8.49 10.06
C GLU A 1103 -33.36 -8.38 11.22
N TYR A 1104 -34.64 -8.10 10.92
CA TYR A 1104 -35.68 -8.07 11.95
C TYR A 1104 -35.93 -9.44 12.60
N GLY A 1105 -35.89 -10.50 11.79
CA GLY A 1105 -36.05 -11.87 12.27
C GLY A 1105 -34.94 -12.27 13.23
N ALA A 1106 -33.69 -11.92 12.94
CA ALA A 1106 -32.56 -12.17 13.85
C ALA A 1106 -32.69 -11.42 15.19
N CYS A 1107 -33.28 -10.21 15.20
CA CYS A 1107 -33.66 -9.50 16.43
C CYS A 1107 -34.87 -10.13 17.16
N GLY A 1108 -35.58 -11.08 16.54
CA GLY A 1108 -36.80 -11.68 17.11
C GLY A 1108 -38.02 -10.77 17.05
N TYR A 1109 -38.02 -9.79 16.14
CA TYR A 1109 -39.17 -8.92 15.91
C TYR A 1109 -40.17 -9.60 14.97
N PRO A 1110 -41.46 -9.65 15.32
CA PRO A 1110 -42.50 -10.01 14.36
C PRO A 1110 -42.63 -8.91 13.31
N VAL A 1111 -42.92 -9.29 12.06
CA VAL A 1111 -42.87 -8.37 10.91
C VAL A 1111 -44.18 -8.33 10.15
N ILE A 1112 -44.66 -7.12 9.87
CA ILE A 1112 -45.66 -6.85 8.82
C ILE A 1112 -44.95 -6.23 7.61
N CYS A 1113 -45.16 -6.80 6.43
CA CYS A 1113 -44.49 -6.35 5.22
C CYS A 1113 -45.44 -6.25 4.01
N THR A 1114 -45.06 -5.48 3.01
CA THR A 1114 -45.78 -5.44 1.73
C THR A 1114 -45.74 -6.82 1.06
N ASP A 1115 -46.87 -7.26 0.51
CA ASP A 1115 -46.96 -8.44 -0.36
C ASP A 1115 -46.38 -8.14 -1.75
N ILE A 1116 -45.06 -8.25 -1.87
CA ILE A 1116 -44.27 -8.01 -3.10
C ILE A 1116 -43.16 -9.07 -3.20
N GLU A 1117 -42.69 -9.37 -4.41
CA GLU A 1117 -41.77 -10.48 -4.73
C GLU A 1117 -40.62 -10.71 -3.74
N PRO A 1118 -39.81 -9.71 -3.32
CA PRO A 1118 -38.71 -9.96 -2.38
C PRO A 1118 -39.14 -10.48 -1.01
N TYR A 1119 -40.40 -10.28 -0.62
CA TYR A 1119 -40.92 -10.73 0.67
C TYR A 1119 -41.78 -11.99 0.56
N GLN A 1120 -42.01 -12.52 -0.65
CA GLN A 1120 -42.70 -13.78 -0.93
C GLN A 1120 -41.76 -14.99 -0.80
N CYS A 1121 -41.05 -15.08 0.33
CA CYS A 1121 -40.18 -16.20 0.69
C CYS A 1121 -40.80 -17.10 1.78
N ASP A 1122 -40.12 -18.14 2.23
CA ASP A 1122 -40.63 -19.09 3.24
C ASP A 1122 -40.54 -18.58 4.70
N LEU A 1123 -40.26 -17.29 4.91
CA LEU A 1123 -40.21 -16.70 6.24
C LEU A 1123 -41.62 -16.47 6.82
N PRO A 1124 -41.87 -16.80 8.10
CA PRO A 1124 -43.18 -16.62 8.75
C PRO A 1124 -43.40 -15.13 9.09
N VAL A 1125 -43.94 -14.38 8.14
CA VAL A 1125 -44.25 -12.93 8.27
C VAL A 1125 -45.69 -12.63 7.88
N THR A 1126 -46.23 -11.53 8.39
CA THR A 1126 -47.57 -11.06 8.01
C THR A 1126 -47.47 -10.18 6.75
N ARG A 1127 -47.97 -10.67 5.61
CA ARG A 1127 -47.96 -9.94 4.33
C ARG A 1127 -49.27 -9.21 4.11
N VAL A 1128 -49.21 -7.96 3.65
CA VAL A 1128 -50.39 -7.15 3.35
C VAL A 1128 -50.24 -6.43 2.01
N ARG A 1129 -51.37 -6.21 1.33
CA ARG A 1129 -51.38 -5.34 0.15
C ARG A 1129 -51.19 -3.89 0.58
N ASN A 1130 -50.68 -3.04 -0.31
CA ASN A 1130 -50.50 -1.61 -0.06
C ASN A 1130 -51.84 -0.83 -0.04
N ARG A 1131 -52.75 -1.22 0.84
CA ARG A 1131 -54.03 -0.55 1.13
C ARG A 1131 -54.06 -0.22 2.62
N TYR A 1132 -54.44 1.02 2.95
CA TYR A 1132 -54.54 1.50 4.34
C TYR A 1132 -55.26 0.51 5.27
N LYS A 1133 -56.39 -0.03 4.82
CA LYS A 1133 -57.19 -0.99 5.60
C LYS A 1133 -56.42 -2.25 5.96
N ASP A 1134 -55.69 -2.85 5.02
CA ASP A 1134 -55.01 -4.13 5.25
C ASP A 1134 -53.86 -3.96 6.26
N TRP A 1135 -53.11 -2.86 6.17
CA TRP A 1135 -52.09 -2.50 7.15
C TRP A 1135 -52.69 -2.24 8.55
N MET A 1136 -53.78 -1.47 8.63
CA MET A 1136 -54.46 -1.19 9.92
C MET A 1136 -55.01 -2.46 10.57
N ASP A 1137 -55.65 -3.34 9.78
CA ASP A 1137 -56.21 -4.60 10.27
C ASP A 1137 -55.08 -5.52 10.78
N ALA A 1138 -53.97 -5.62 10.05
CA ALA A 1138 -52.82 -6.42 10.48
C ALA A 1138 -52.13 -5.86 11.73
N ILE A 1139 -51.90 -4.54 11.81
CA ILE A 1139 -51.30 -3.92 12.99
C ILE A 1139 -52.21 -4.13 14.21
N ARG A 1140 -53.52 -3.88 14.08
CA ARG A 1140 -54.47 -4.09 15.19
C ARG A 1140 -54.57 -5.56 15.63
N MET A 1141 -54.48 -6.50 14.70
CA MET A 1141 -54.40 -7.93 15.01
C MET A 1141 -53.19 -8.22 15.90
N HIS A 1142 -52.01 -7.71 15.55
CA HIS A 1142 -50.79 -7.91 16.34
C HIS A 1142 -50.84 -7.23 17.71
N LEU A 1143 -51.41 -6.02 17.79
CA LEU A 1143 -51.55 -5.27 19.04
C LEU A 1143 -52.59 -5.88 20.01
N ALA A 1144 -53.56 -6.64 19.49
CA ALA A 1144 -54.60 -7.26 20.30
C ALA A 1144 -54.08 -8.42 21.18
N ASP A 1145 -53.02 -9.12 20.75
CA ASP A 1145 -52.36 -10.19 21.51
C ASP A 1145 -50.83 -10.13 21.32
N LEU A 1146 -50.16 -9.39 22.22
CA LEU A 1146 -48.72 -9.23 22.19
C LEU A 1146 -47.96 -10.51 22.53
N ASP A 1147 -48.56 -11.48 23.25
CA ASP A 1147 -47.92 -12.76 23.52
C ASP A 1147 -47.89 -13.64 22.26
N ALA A 1148 -48.98 -13.65 21.49
CA ALA A 1148 -49.00 -14.31 20.18
C ALA A 1148 -48.05 -13.65 19.18
N THR A 1149 -48.06 -12.31 19.11
CA THR A 1149 -47.13 -11.53 18.29
C THR A 1149 -45.68 -11.82 18.64
N ALA A 1150 -45.35 -11.90 19.93
CA ALA A 1150 -44.02 -12.26 20.41
C ALA A 1150 -43.58 -13.67 19.97
N ARG A 1151 -44.49 -14.67 20.02
CA ARG A 1151 -44.21 -16.03 19.50
C ARG A 1151 -43.92 -16.04 18.00
N MET A 1152 -44.64 -15.24 17.22
CA MET A 1152 -44.37 -15.10 15.77
C MET A 1152 -42.96 -14.53 15.52
N GLY A 1153 -42.50 -13.59 16.35
CA GLY A 1153 -41.13 -13.09 16.30
C GLY A 1153 -40.08 -14.17 16.62
N ASP A 1154 -40.36 -15.04 17.60
CA ASP A 1154 -39.50 -16.18 17.92
C ASP A 1154 -39.44 -17.21 16.79
N GLU A 1155 -40.58 -17.53 16.16
CA GLU A 1155 -40.66 -18.43 15.00
C GLU A 1155 -39.88 -17.88 13.81
N LEU A 1156 -39.98 -16.57 13.54
CA LEU A 1156 -39.20 -15.91 12.49
C LEU A 1156 -37.70 -15.98 12.79
N ARG A 1157 -37.27 -15.71 14.02
CA ARG A 1157 -35.86 -15.83 14.43
C ARG A 1157 -35.33 -17.24 14.22
N GLN A 1158 -36.09 -18.25 14.62
CA GLN A 1158 -35.71 -19.65 14.43
C GLN A 1158 -35.57 -20.00 12.94
N ALA A 1159 -36.47 -19.52 12.08
CA ALA A 1159 -36.36 -19.73 10.64
C ALA A 1159 -35.11 -19.05 10.05
N VAL A 1160 -34.81 -17.81 10.45
CA VAL A 1160 -33.61 -17.09 10.00
C VAL A 1160 -32.33 -17.81 10.43
N TYR A 1161 -32.22 -18.19 11.72
CA TYR A 1161 -31.03 -18.87 12.24
C TYR A 1161 -30.81 -20.24 11.64
N ARG A 1162 -31.87 -20.95 11.26
CA ARG A 1162 -31.78 -22.27 10.65
C ARG A 1162 -31.38 -22.19 9.18
N ASP A 1163 -32.01 -21.31 8.40
CA ASP A 1163 -31.98 -21.40 6.94
C ASP A 1163 -31.25 -20.23 6.24
N TRP A 1164 -30.99 -19.12 6.93
CA TRP A 1164 -30.52 -17.86 6.32
C TRP A 1164 -29.20 -17.33 6.85
N MET A 1165 -28.51 -18.09 7.70
CA MET A 1165 -27.18 -17.75 8.18
C MET A 1165 -26.11 -18.12 7.14
N LEU A 1166 -25.02 -17.35 7.12
CA LEU A 1166 -23.86 -17.57 6.26
C LEU A 1166 -22.98 -18.70 6.82
N SER A 1167 -23.52 -19.91 6.83
CA SER A 1167 -22.87 -21.12 7.33
C SER A 1167 -23.39 -22.36 6.62
N GLY A 1168 -22.70 -23.50 6.76
CA GLY A 1168 -23.12 -24.78 6.16
C GLY A 1168 -23.37 -24.70 4.66
N ASP A 1169 -24.49 -25.25 4.20
CA ASP A 1169 -24.86 -25.30 2.78
C ASP A 1169 -24.99 -23.91 2.13
N ASN A 1170 -25.37 -22.89 2.91
CA ASN A 1170 -25.45 -21.52 2.39
C ASN A 1170 -24.08 -20.96 2.03
N LEU A 1171 -23.04 -21.30 2.79
CA LEU A 1171 -21.68 -20.89 2.48
C LEU A 1171 -21.17 -21.56 1.19
N LEU A 1172 -21.53 -22.84 0.98
CA LEU A 1172 -21.22 -23.56 -0.28
C LEU A 1172 -21.91 -22.94 -1.51
N LEU A 1173 -23.11 -22.38 -1.35
CA LEU A 1173 -23.77 -21.63 -2.44
C LEU A 1173 -22.97 -20.40 -2.84
N TRP A 1174 -22.45 -19.64 -1.87
CA TRP A 1174 -21.59 -18.48 -2.13
C TRP A 1174 -20.28 -18.89 -2.81
N GLN A 1175 -19.64 -19.97 -2.35
CA GLN A 1175 -18.44 -20.51 -3.00
C GLN A 1175 -18.70 -20.83 -4.48
N LYS A 1176 -19.75 -21.60 -4.77
CA LYS A 1176 -20.12 -21.98 -6.15
C LYS A 1176 -20.44 -20.79 -7.03
N ALA A 1177 -20.97 -19.71 -6.46
CA ALA A 1177 -21.30 -18.52 -7.22
C ALA A 1177 -20.07 -17.72 -7.66
N TRP A 1178 -19.01 -17.73 -6.87
CA TRP A 1178 -17.78 -17.01 -7.20
C TRP A 1178 -16.77 -17.83 -7.99
N LEU A 1179 -16.71 -19.14 -7.75
CA LEU A 1179 -15.75 -20.01 -8.41
C LEU A 1179 -16.29 -20.58 -9.75
N PRO A 1180 -15.42 -20.89 -10.72
CA PRO A 1180 -15.80 -21.65 -11.92
C PRO A 1180 -16.54 -22.96 -11.58
N ASP A 1181 -17.41 -23.41 -12.49
CA ASP A 1181 -18.23 -24.63 -12.33
C ASP A 1181 -17.44 -25.95 -12.38
#